data_AF-A0A6V7Q3D4-F1
#
_entry.id   AF-A0A6V7Q3D4-F1
#
_cell.length_a   1.000
_cell.length_b   1.000
_cell.length_c   1.000
_cell.angle_alpha   90.00
_cell.angle_beta   90.00
_cell.angle_gamma   90.00
#
_symmetry.space_group_name_H-M   'P 1'
#
loop_
_entity.id
_entity.type
_entity.pdbx_description
1 polymer ?
#
loop_
_entity_poly.entity_id
_entity_poly.type
_entity_poly.pdbx_seq_one_letter_code
_entity_poly.pdbx_strand_id
1 'polypeptide(L)'
;MFILGFVLNLQAMLISREKWKTFWLRTNESCHYPILMIFCYSYAWWLLLMTLMFESCSYACLAMVVAGCSLTTLGNPLILPLPFTYAQEEFEALCFEFGIELDDVTTEKAIIRKEKHLEDEAEEGDEEVIYKIEVAANRYDLLCLEGIARALRIFTGREGIPVFKISNIPPQSMLKMHVKPETSLIRPFVVCAVLRGVTFDEAKYNSFIDLQDKLHHNICRRRTLVAIGTHDLDALEGPFSYEALPPTEINFVPLKQAKSFRADELLEFYKSDMKLKKFLHIIENSPVYPVIYDSNRKVLSLPPIINGAHSAITLNTKNVFIECTATDLTKAKIVLNTVVTMFSEYCERKFEVEPVEVIYSDGKASIYPDLSVTKMEVPLSDITGPIGISLEESEVIPLLNKMQLQAEKSVSADANHIISVSVPPTRSDILHARDVMEDVAIAYGYNNIPKSKPKCMTNGGRQPLNRFSDKIRAEVARAGYLEVLTWILCSHEENFSMLKREDDGKKAVIIANPRSSEFEVVRTSLMSCLLKTLKHNIDHPRPIKIFEVGDVVTLDATHDVGAANNRRLAALYCNVTSGFEEILGLVERIMKIVRAPHVPVGDSFMRPSEEPEFFPNRQCSIIFKGKEIGNFGIVHPEVLKKFGIPDPCSFVEIDIQALL
;
A
#
# COMPACT_ATOMS: atom_id res chain seq x y z
N MET A 1 -16.89 11.31 -10.30
CA MET A 1 -16.28 10.15 -10.97
C MET A 1 -16.12 8.94 -10.01
N PHE A 2 -15.31 9.01 -8.95
CA PHE A 2 -15.14 7.89 -7.99
C PHE A 2 -16.36 7.57 -7.11
N ILE A 3 -17.22 8.56 -6.83
CA ILE A 3 -18.40 8.38 -5.97
C ILE A 3 -19.52 7.58 -6.66
N LEU A 4 -19.68 7.74 -7.98
CA LEU A 4 -20.76 7.08 -8.73
C LEU A 4 -20.49 5.57 -8.91
N GLY A 5 -19.23 5.20 -9.12
CA GLY A 5 -18.82 3.79 -9.23
C GLY A 5 -18.98 3.00 -7.94
N PHE A 6 -18.81 3.65 -6.78
CA PHE A 6 -19.02 3.01 -5.48
C PHE A 6 -20.51 2.78 -5.16
N VAL A 7 -21.37 3.72 -5.58
CA VAL A 7 -22.83 3.60 -5.41
C VAL A 7 -23.41 2.51 -6.32
N LEU A 8 -22.93 2.40 -7.57
CA LEU A 8 -23.37 1.36 -8.51
C LEU A 8 -22.92 -0.05 -8.10
N ASN A 9 -21.72 -0.20 -7.54
CA ASN A 9 -21.26 -1.49 -7.01
C ASN A 9 -22.06 -1.96 -5.79
N LEU A 10 -22.50 -1.04 -4.91
CA LEU A 10 -23.41 -1.38 -3.82
C LEU A 10 -24.80 -1.78 -4.32
N GLN A 11 -25.28 -1.14 -5.38
CA GLN A 11 -26.59 -1.44 -5.98
C GLN A 11 -26.59 -2.80 -6.69
N ALA A 12 -25.50 -3.17 -7.37
CA ALA A 12 -25.29 -4.49 -7.96
C ALA A 12 -25.21 -5.61 -6.89
N MET A 13 -24.57 -5.33 -5.75
CA MET A 13 -24.55 -6.24 -4.59
C MET A 13 -25.94 -6.46 -3.97
N LEU A 14 -26.81 -5.44 -3.99
CA LEU A 14 -28.20 -5.55 -3.51
C LEU A 14 -29.11 -6.33 -4.48
N ILE A 15 -28.85 -6.26 -5.79
CA ILE A 15 -29.60 -7.02 -6.81
C ILE A 15 -29.25 -8.53 -6.77
N SER A 16 -28.02 -8.88 -6.39
CA SER A 16 -27.60 -10.27 -6.13
C SER A 16 -28.44 -10.96 -5.03
N ARG A 17 -29.05 -10.18 -4.13
CA ARG A 17 -29.88 -10.67 -3.02
C ARG A 17 -31.19 -11.32 -3.47
N GLU A 18 -31.71 -10.98 -4.65
CA GLU A 18 -32.92 -11.60 -5.21
C GLU A 18 -32.64 -12.96 -5.87
N LYS A 19 -31.47 -13.14 -6.51
CA LYS A 19 -31.09 -14.44 -7.09
C LYS A 19 -30.83 -15.51 -6.02
N TRP A 20 -30.37 -15.11 -4.84
CA TRP A 20 -30.19 -16.01 -3.69
C TRP A 20 -31.51 -16.40 -3.00
N LYS A 21 -32.54 -15.55 -3.03
CA LYS A 21 -33.88 -15.89 -2.51
C LYS A 21 -34.56 -17.00 -3.31
N THR A 22 -34.36 -17.04 -4.63
CA THR A 22 -34.97 -18.06 -5.51
C THR A 22 -34.31 -19.42 -5.37
N PHE A 23 -33.01 -19.47 -5.02
CA PHE A 23 -32.29 -20.72 -4.76
C PHE A 23 -32.73 -21.37 -3.45
N TRP A 24 -33.07 -20.57 -2.43
CA TRP A 24 -33.43 -21.06 -1.09
C TRP A 24 -34.88 -21.54 -0.94
N LEU A 25 -35.79 -21.08 -1.80
CA LEU A 25 -37.21 -21.49 -1.77
C LEU A 25 -37.47 -22.88 -2.36
N ARG A 26 -36.47 -23.57 -2.90
CA ARG A 26 -36.63 -24.83 -3.64
C ARG A 26 -36.15 -26.10 -2.92
N THR A 27 -35.58 -25.98 -1.73
CA THR A 27 -35.04 -27.12 -0.96
C THR A 27 -35.60 -27.15 0.47
N ASN A 28 -36.67 -27.91 0.63
CA ASN A 28 -37.17 -28.64 1.81
C ASN A 28 -36.97 -28.07 3.24
N GLU A 29 -38.13 -27.77 3.83
CA GLU A 29 -38.73 -28.44 5.00
C GLU A 29 -37.81 -29.14 6.01
N SER A 30 -38.04 -28.76 7.29
CA SER A 30 -37.62 -29.40 8.54
C SER A 30 -36.18 -29.19 9.03
N CYS A 31 -35.92 -28.06 9.71
CA CYS A 31 -35.25 -27.99 11.01
C CYS A 31 -35.15 -26.54 11.55
N HIS A 32 -35.27 -26.38 12.86
CA HIS A 32 -35.25 -25.11 13.59
C HIS A 32 -33.89 -24.36 13.54
N TYR A 33 -33.95 -23.02 13.60
CA TYR A 33 -32.83 -22.08 13.84
C TYR A 33 -31.97 -22.47 15.06
N PRO A 34 -30.63 -22.22 15.09
CA PRO A 34 -29.99 -20.95 14.72
C PRO A 34 -28.68 -21.07 13.91
N ILE A 35 -28.62 -20.49 12.70
CA ILE A 35 -27.41 -20.48 11.85
C ILE A 35 -26.90 -19.06 11.53
N LEU A 36 -27.71 -18.01 11.72
CA LEU A 36 -27.29 -16.63 11.41
C LEU A 36 -26.24 -16.06 12.38
N MET A 37 -26.18 -16.54 13.62
CA MET A 37 -25.23 -16.06 14.64
C MET A 37 -23.80 -16.62 14.47
N ILE A 38 -23.63 -17.74 13.77
CA ILE A 38 -22.32 -18.39 13.61
C ILE A 38 -21.50 -17.73 12.50
N PHE A 39 -22.15 -17.18 11.46
CA PHE A 39 -21.46 -16.54 10.33
C PHE A 39 -20.90 -15.15 10.66
N CYS A 40 -21.60 -14.33 11.45
CA CYS A 40 -21.08 -13.02 11.87
C CYS A 40 -19.92 -13.13 12.88
N TYR A 41 -19.94 -14.13 13.76
CA TYR A 41 -18.83 -14.38 14.69
C TYR A 41 -17.59 -14.94 13.99
N SER A 42 -17.75 -15.70 12.91
CA SER A 42 -16.62 -16.27 12.16
C SER A 42 -15.82 -15.20 11.40
N TYR A 43 -16.48 -14.17 10.87
CA TYR A 43 -15.79 -13.07 10.16
C TYR A 43 -15.03 -12.13 11.12
N ALA A 44 -15.62 -11.84 12.30
CA ALA A 44 -14.97 -11.06 13.35
C ALA A 44 -13.79 -11.82 13.99
N TRP A 45 -13.89 -13.15 14.12
CA TRP A 45 -12.76 -13.99 14.55
C TRP A 45 -11.64 -14.05 13.51
N TRP A 46 -11.97 -14.03 12.22
CA TRP A 46 -10.98 -14.02 11.15
C TRP A 46 -10.13 -12.73 11.15
N LEU A 47 -10.78 -11.58 11.36
CA LEU A 47 -10.12 -10.28 11.55
C LEU A 47 -9.26 -10.25 12.83
N LEU A 48 -9.74 -10.83 13.94
CA LEU A 48 -9.00 -10.86 15.20
C LEU A 48 -7.78 -11.80 15.15
N LEU A 49 -7.89 -12.95 14.45
CA LEU A 49 -6.77 -13.87 14.24
C LEU A 49 -5.69 -13.24 13.36
N MET A 50 -6.09 -12.45 12.35
CA MET A 50 -5.19 -11.62 11.56
C MET A 50 -4.57 -10.46 12.34
N THR A 51 -5.11 -10.08 13.50
CA THR A 51 -4.48 -9.04 14.33
C THR A 51 -3.49 -9.64 15.33
N LEU A 52 -3.78 -10.84 15.86
CA LEU A 52 -2.97 -11.51 16.88
C LEU A 52 -1.78 -12.32 16.31
N MET A 53 -1.81 -12.74 15.04
CA MET A 53 -0.65 -13.39 14.41
C MET A 53 0.48 -12.43 14.03
N PHE A 54 0.30 -11.11 14.20
CA PHE A 54 1.24 -10.09 13.73
C PHE A 54 2.07 -9.41 14.84
N GLU A 55 1.95 -9.83 16.11
CA GLU A 55 2.78 -9.28 17.20
C GLU A 55 4.23 -9.82 17.24
N SER A 56 4.60 -10.77 16.37
CA SER A 56 5.96 -11.33 16.32
C SER A 56 6.68 -11.23 14.97
N CYS A 57 6.13 -10.48 14.00
CA CYS A 57 6.81 -10.21 12.73
C CYS A 57 7.08 -8.72 12.57
N SER A 58 8.35 -8.37 12.43
CA SER A 58 8.87 -7.01 12.29
C SER A 58 8.03 -6.14 11.33
N TYR A 59 7.83 -4.89 11.76
CA TYR A 59 7.06 -3.79 11.15
C TYR A 59 7.40 -3.40 9.68
N ALA A 60 8.14 -4.21 8.93
CA ALA A 60 8.49 -3.97 7.53
C ALA A 60 7.46 -4.54 6.53
N CYS A 61 6.73 -5.61 6.86
CA CYS A 61 5.82 -6.27 5.91
C CYS A 61 4.50 -5.50 5.67
N LEU A 62 3.99 -4.76 6.66
CA LEU A 62 2.63 -4.18 6.56
C LEU A 62 2.52 -2.97 5.62
N ALA A 63 3.63 -2.26 5.37
CA ALA A 63 3.63 -1.10 4.45
C ALA A 63 3.58 -1.51 2.97
N MET A 64 3.83 -2.78 2.64
CA MET A 64 3.83 -3.27 1.25
C MET A 64 2.47 -3.83 0.81
N VAL A 65 1.63 -4.32 1.74
CA VAL A 65 0.35 -5.00 1.42
C VAL A 65 -0.76 -4.02 0.99
N VAL A 66 -0.67 -2.73 1.32
CA VAL A 66 -1.72 -1.73 1.00
C VAL A 66 -1.42 -0.95 -0.28
N ALA A 67 -0.29 -1.20 -0.93
CA ALA A 67 0.04 -0.63 -2.23
C ALA A 67 -0.15 -1.67 -3.34
N GLY A 68 -1.39 -2.15 -3.50
CA GLY A 68 -1.81 -2.91 -4.67
C GLY A 68 -1.52 -2.09 -5.92
N CYS A 69 -0.57 -2.56 -6.73
CA CYS A 69 -0.14 -1.88 -7.93
C CYS A 69 -0.98 -2.45 -9.07
N SER A 70 -2.16 -1.86 -9.31
CA SER A 70 -2.99 -2.27 -10.43
C SER A 70 -2.25 -1.99 -11.73
N LEU A 71 -1.72 -3.03 -12.39
CA LEU A 71 -1.23 -2.92 -13.75
C LEU A 71 -2.40 -2.50 -14.64
N THR A 72 -2.18 -1.56 -15.55
CA THR A 72 -2.98 -1.46 -16.78
C THR A 72 -1.96 -1.61 -17.88
N THR A 73 -1.97 -2.75 -18.57
CA THR A 73 -1.19 -2.94 -19.79
C THR A 73 -1.86 -2.08 -20.86
N LEU A 74 -1.43 -0.83 -20.98
CA LEU A 74 -1.85 0.08 -22.03
C LEU A 74 -1.15 -0.35 -23.33
N GLY A 75 -1.91 -1.02 -24.20
CA GLY A 75 -1.70 -0.96 -25.65
C GLY A 75 -0.77 -1.98 -26.28
N ASN A 76 -1.05 -3.27 -26.07
CA ASN A 76 -0.95 -4.33 -27.08
C ASN A 76 -1.48 -5.66 -26.50
N PRO A 77 -1.98 -6.58 -27.33
CA PRO A 77 -2.64 -7.79 -26.86
C PRO A 77 -1.65 -8.70 -26.14
N LEU A 78 -2.15 -9.46 -25.17
CA LEU A 78 -1.46 -10.65 -24.66
C LEU A 78 -1.47 -11.73 -25.76
N ILE A 79 -0.72 -11.50 -26.84
CA ILE A 79 -0.12 -12.60 -27.57
C ILE A 79 1.08 -12.99 -26.71
N LEU A 80 0.81 -13.73 -25.65
CA LEU A 80 1.81 -14.63 -25.14
C LEU A 80 2.34 -15.38 -26.38
N PRO A 81 3.65 -15.44 -26.65
CA PRO A 81 4.22 -16.57 -27.37
C PRO A 81 4.16 -17.81 -26.45
N LEU A 82 3.02 -17.97 -25.78
CA LEU A 82 2.38 -19.21 -25.42
C LEU A 82 2.34 -20.08 -26.67
N PRO A 83 2.99 -21.24 -26.78
CA PRO A 83 2.69 -22.15 -27.90
C PRO A 83 1.22 -22.61 -27.94
N PHE A 84 0.38 -22.16 -26.98
CA PHE A 84 -0.99 -22.59 -26.75
C PHE A 84 -1.88 -21.39 -26.40
N THR A 85 -3.12 -21.45 -26.89
CA THR A 85 -4.24 -20.61 -26.45
C THR A 85 -4.83 -21.21 -25.18
N TYR A 86 -4.70 -20.53 -24.05
CA TYR A 86 -5.40 -20.92 -22.81
C TYR A 86 -6.86 -20.47 -22.87
N ALA A 87 -7.76 -21.28 -22.32
CA ALA A 87 -9.06 -20.75 -21.91
C ALA A 87 -8.87 -19.79 -20.72
N GLN A 88 -9.75 -18.80 -20.57
CA GLN A 88 -9.64 -17.82 -19.49
C GLN A 88 -9.57 -18.48 -18.10
N GLU A 89 -10.41 -19.49 -17.83
CA GLU A 89 -10.42 -20.24 -16.58
C GLU A 89 -9.10 -20.99 -16.31
N GLU A 90 -8.48 -21.54 -17.36
CA GLU A 90 -7.19 -22.23 -17.24
C GLU A 90 -6.05 -21.25 -16.94
N PHE A 91 -6.11 -20.05 -17.54
CA PHE A 91 -5.12 -19.01 -17.29
C PHE A 91 -5.28 -18.43 -15.88
N GLU A 92 -6.51 -18.23 -15.41
CA GLU A 92 -6.79 -17.81 -14.03
C GLU A 92 -6.29 -18.83 -13.01
N ALA A 93 -6.51 -20.13 -13.26
CA ALA A 93 -5.97 -21.20 -12.43
C ALA A 93 -4.42 -21.20 -12.40
N LEU A 94 -3.78 -21.02 -13.55
CA LEU A 94 -2.31 -20.92 -13.64
C LEU A 94 -1.78 -19.69 -12.89
N CYS A 95 -2.47 -18.55 -13.01
CA CYS A 95 -2.14 -17.33 -12.29
C CYS A 95 -2.19 -17.58 -10.77
N PHE A 96 -3.29 -18.17 -10.29
CA PHE A 96 -3.49 -18.50 -8.89
C PHE A 96 -2.43 -19.47 -8.35
N GLU A 97 -2.07 -20.50 -9.12
CA GLU A 97 -1.01 -21.45 -8.75
C GLU A 97 0.37 -20.78 -8.64
N PHE A 98 0.67 -19.82 -9.51
CA PHE A 98 1.94 -19.07 -9.49
C PHE A 98 1.95 -17.95 -8.44
N GLY A 99 0.80 -17.53 -7.92
CA GLY A 99 0.66 -16.44 -6.95
C GLY A 99 0.48 -15.05 -7.57
N ILE A 100 -0.03 -14.98 -8.80
CA ILE A 100 -0.48 -13.73 -9.45
C ILE A 100 -2.00 -13.75 -9.62
N GLU A 101 -2.62 -12.57 -9.66
CA GLU A 101 -4.09 -12.46 -9.77
C GLU A 101 -4.48 -11.84 -11.11
N LEU A 102 -5.46 -12.44 -11.76
CA LEU A 102 -6.10 -11.85 -12.94
C LEU A 102 -7.22 -10.91 -12.46
N ASP A 103 -6.92 -9.62 -12.35
CA ASP A 103 -7.84 -8.59 -11.80
C ASP A 103 -9.01 -8.30 -12.76
N ASP A 104 -8.72 -8.13 -14.06
CA ASP A 104 -9.74 -7.80 -15.05
C ASP A 104 -9.36 -8.26 -16.46
N VAL A 105 -10.36 -8.46 -17.31
CA VAL A 105 -10.20 -8.73 -18.75
C VAL A 105 -11.01 -7.68 -19.50
N THR A 106 -10.31 -6.71 -20.09
CA THR A 106 -10.92 -5.55 -20.72
C THR A 106 -10.44 -5.37 -22.15
N THR A 107 -11.05 -4.46 -22.90
CA THR A 107 -10.53 -4.04 -24.21
C THR A 107 -10.06 -2.59 -24.13
N GLU A 108 -9.15 -2.15 -25.01
CA GLU A 108 -8.67 -0.75 -25.03
C GLU A 108 -9.82 0.26 -25.04
N LYS A 109 -10.87 -0.03 -25.82
CA LYS A 109 -12.07 0.80 -25.90
C LYS A 109 -12.77 0.87 -24.54
N ALA A 110 -12.91 -0.24 -23.82
CA ALA A 110 -13.51 -0.25 -22.49
C ALA A 110 -12.73 0.60 -21.47
N ILE A 111 -11.39 0.59 -21.55
CA ILE A 111 -10.52 1.43 -20.70
C ILE A 111 -10.73 2.91 -21.03
N ILE A 112 -10.64 3.28 -22.32
CA ILE A 112 -10.82 4.67 -22.77
C ILE A 112 -12.24 5.17 -22.46
N ARG A 113 -13.27 4.32 -22.61
CA ARG A 113 -14.67 4.63 -22.26
C ARG A 113 -14.80 4.92 -20.76
N LYS A 114 -14.19 4.09 -19.90
CA LYS A 114 -14.23 4.24 -18.43
C LYS A 114 -13.47 5.48 -17.96
N GLU A 115 -12.33 5.80 -18.58
CA GLU A 115 -11.53 6.99 -18.25
C GLU A 115 -12.15 8.30 -18.77
N LYS A 116 -12.82 8.27 -19.93
CA LYS A 116 -13.42 9.47 -20.55
C LYS A 116 -14.90 9.68 -20.25
N HIS A 117 -15.55 8.78 -19.50
CA HIS A 117 -16.98 8.87 -19.17
C HIS A 117 -17.89 9.03 -20.41
N LEU A 118 -17.62 8.30 -21.49
CA LEU A 118 -18.43 8.33 -22.70
C LEU A 118 -19.51 7.23 -22.64
N GLU A 119 -20.77 7.57 -22.95
CA GLU A 119 -21.87 6.62 -23.12
C GLU A 119 -21.84 5.96 -24.52
N ASP A 120 -22.46 4.78 -24.61
CA ASP A 120 -22.34 3.82 -25.71
C ASP A 120 -22.84 4.32 -27.07
N GLU A 121 -21.92 4.52 -28.03
CA GLU A 121 -22.21 4.39 -29.46
C GLU A 121 -21.14 3.49 -30.13
N ALA A 122 -21.61 2.57 -30.98
CA ALA A 122 -20.91 1.38 -31.44
C ALA A 122 -20.01 1.61 -32.67
N GLU A 123 -18.88 0.90 -32.72
CA GLU A 123 -18.21 0.46 -33.97
C GLU A 123 -17.50 -0.89 -33.72
N GLU A 124 -17.95 -1.92 -34.42
CA GLU A 124 -17.32 -3.25 -34.53
C GLU A 124 -16.04 -3.14 -35.36
N GLY A 125 -14.90 -3.26 -34.68
CA GLY A 125 -13.60 -3.55 -35.29
C GLY A 125 -12.88 -4.52 -34.37
N ASP A 126 -11.98 -5.35 -34.91
CA ASP A 126 -11.28 -6.42 -34.17
C ASP A 126 -10.75 -5.90 -32.83
N GLU A 127 -11.41 -6.28 -31.73
CA GLU A 127 -11.10 -5.77 -30.40
C GLU A 127 -10.00 -6.61 -29.75
N GLU A 128 -8.88 -5.97 -29.40
CA GLU A 128 -7.81 -6.62 -28.66
C GLU A 128 -8.18 -6.79 -27.18
N VAL A 129 -8.13 -8.03 -26.72
CA VAL A 129 -8.38 -8.39 -25.31
C VAL A 129 -7.12 -8.15 -24.49
N ILE A 130 -7.25 -7.32 -23.46
CA ILE A 130 -6.21 -6.94 -22.51
C ILE A 130 -6.50 -7.64 -21.18
N TYR A 131 -5.56 -8.46 -20.71
CA TYR A 131 -5.61 -9.00 -19.37
C TYR A 131 -4.84 -8.09 -18.41
N LYS A 132 -5.50 -7.79 -17.31
CA LYS A 132 -4.99 -6.98 -16.22
C LYS A 132 -4.52 -7.91 -15.11
N ILE A 133 -3.20 -8.06 -14.99
CA ILE A 133 -2.60 -8.99 -14.03
C ILE A 133 -2.00 -8.20 -12.87
N GLU A 134 -2.43 -8.47 -11.65
CA GLU A 134 -1.80 -7.93 -10.44
C GLU A 134 -0.61 -8.80 -10.02
N VAL A 135 0.50 -8.13 -9.71
CA VAL A 135 1.80 -8.74 -9.45
C VAL A 135 2.33 -8.23 -8.11
N ALA A 136 2.97 -9.11 -7.36
CA ALA A 136 3.57 -8.78 -6.07
C ALA A 136 4.67 -7.71 -6.19
N ALA A 137 4.69 -6.75 -5.26
CA ALA A 137 5.59 -5.59 -5.31
C ALA A 137 7.09 -5.91 -5.13
N ASN A 138 7.43 -7.13 -4.68
CA ASN A 138 8.80 -7.63 -4.52
C ASN A 138 9.40 -8.16 -5.84
N ARG A 139 8.57 -8.64 -6.77
CA ARG A 139 9.02 -9.29 -8.03
C ARG A 139 9.09 -8.28 -9.18
N TYR A 140 10.19 -7.54 -9.26
CA TYR A 140 10.40 -6.55 -10.32
C TYR A 140 10.55 -7.14 -11.72
N ASP A 141 10.99 -8.40 -11.80
CA ASP A 141 11.11 -9.16 -13.04
C ASP A 141 9.75 -9.48 -13.68
N LEU A 142 8.64 -9.36 -12.94
CA LEU A 142 7.28 -9.62 -13.43
C LEU A 142 6.55 -8.34 -13.88
N LEU A 143 7.22 -7.19 -13.95
CA LEU A 143 6.58 -5.92 -14.30
C LEU A 143 6.30 -5.74 -15.81
N CYS A 144 6.87 -6.59 -16.66
CA CYS A 144 6.65 -6.58 -18.10
C CYS A 144 6.17 -7.93 -18.63
N LEU A 145 5.69 -7.92 -19.87
CA LEU A 145 5.15 -9.10 -20.53
C LEU A 145 6.21 -10.20 -20.68
N GLU A 146 7.44 -9.84 -21.04
CA GLU A 146 8.56 -10.75 -21.23
C GLU A 146 8.87 -11.51 -19.94
N GLY A 147 8.85 -10.78 -18.82
CA GLY A 147 9.05 -11.30 -17.49
C GLY A 147 8.00 -12.32 -17.06
N ILE A 148 6.72 -11.94 -17.13
CA ILE A 148 5.59 -12.80 -16.77
C ILE A 148 5.56 -14.04 -17.67
N ALA A 149 5.64 -13.84 -18.99
CA ALA A 149 5.56 -14.94 -19.95
C ALA A 149 6.70 -15.94 -19.72
N ARG A 150 7.92 -15.46 -19.48
CA ARG A 150 9.07 -16.32 -19.20
C ARG A 150 8.95 -17.05 -17.88
N ALA A 151 8.51 -16.36 -16.82
CA ALA A 151 8.30 -16.99 -15.51
C ALA A 151 7.27 -18.11 -15.58
N LEU A 152 6.13 -17.88 -16.24
CA LEU A 152 5.09 -18.90 -16.42
C LEU A 152 5.55 -20.07 -17.30
N ARG A 153 6.35 -19.82 -18.34
CA ARG A 153 6.95 -20.90 -19.16
C ARG A 153 7.92 -21.76 -18.37
N ILE A 154 8.72 -21.16 -17.48
CA ILE A 154 9.63 -21.91 -16.61
C ILE A 154 8.86 -22.68 -15.53
N PHE A 155 7.83 -22.06 -14.94
CA PHE A 155 6.97 -22.69 -13.94
C PHE A 155 6.26 -23.94 -14.47
N THR A 156 5.79 -23.89 -15.71
CA THR A 156 5.17 -25.03 -16.42
C THR A 156 6.17 -26.03 -17.00
N GLY A 157 7.48 -25.80 -16.82
CA GLY A 157 8.55 -26.67 -17.30
C GLY A 157 8.76 -26.67 -18.81
N ARG A 158 8.26 -25.65 -19.52
CA ARG A 158 8.34 -25.53 -20.99
C ARG A 158 9.62 -24.88 -21.48
N GLU A 159 10.23 -24.04 -20.64
CA GLU A 159 11.48 -23.35 -20.93
C GLU A 159 12.46 -23.56 -19.78
N GLY A 160 13.76 -23.64 -20.09
CA GLY A 160 14.81 -23.67 -19.08
C GLY A 160 15.12 -22.27 -18.54
N ILE A 161 15.84 -22.21 -17.42
CA ILE A 161 16.27 -20.94 -16.82
C ILE A 161 17.30 -20.27 -17.77
N PRO A 162 17.08 -19.03 -18.24
CA PRO A 162 18.03 -18.34 -19.09
C PRO A 162 19.30 -17.98 -18.31
N VAL A 163 20.45 -18.06 -19.00
CA VAL A 163 21.74 -17.65 -18.44
C VAL A 163 22.13 -16.31 -19.05
N PHE A 164 22.09 -15.26 -18.25
CA PHE A 164 22.51 -13.92 -18.66
C PHE A 164 24.03 -13.80 -18.64
N LYS A 165 24.60 -13.30 -19.72
CA LYS A 165 26.06 -13.19 -19.92
C LYS A 165 26.45 -11.76 -20.22
N ILE A 166 27.64 -11.39 -19.77
CA ILE A 166 28.29 -10.14 -20.14
C ILE A 166 29.16 -10.42 -21.37
N SER A 167 29.07 -9.58 -22.40
CA SER A 167 29.87 -9.74 -23.61
C SER A 167 31.36 -9.54 -23.31
N ASN A 168 32.22 -10.40 -23.89
CA ASN A 168 33.66 -10.32 -23.67
C ASN A 168 34.29 -9.24 -24.56
N ILE A 169 34.34 -8.00 -24.05
CA ILE A 169 34.93 -6.84 -24.73
C ILE A 169 36.25 -6.46 -24.05
N PRO A 170 37.34 -6.25 -24.80
CA PRO A 170 38.61 -5.82 -24.22
C PRO A 170 38.45 -4.43 -23.57
N PRO A 171 39.11 -4.16 -22.41
CA PRO A 171 38.96 -2.91 -21.67
C PRO A 171 39.24 -1.63 -22.49
N GLN A 172 40.04 -1.75 -23.55
CA GLN A 172 40.39 -0.63 -24.44
C GLN A 172 39.24 -0.22 -25.36
N SER A 173 38.36 -1.16 -25.72
CA SER A 173 37.21 -0.94 -26.61
C SER A 173 35.90 -0.76 -25.85
N MET A 174 35.92 -0.90 -24.52
CA MET A 174 34.74 -0.74 -23.68
C MET A 174 34.33 0.73 -23.63
N LEU A 175 33.03 1.00 -23.76
CA LEU A 175 32.47 2.33 -23.59
C LEU A 175 32.70 2.80 -22.14
N LYS A 176 33.00 4.10 -22.00
CA LYS A 176 33.36 4.71 -20.71
C LYS A 176 32.38 5.80 -20.34
N MET A 177 31.99 5.82 -19.07
CA MET A 177 31.20 6.88 -18.44
C MET A 177 32.03 7.53 -17.34
N HIS A 178 32.41 8.80 -17.54
CA HIS A 178 33.19 9.56 -16.56
C HIS A 178 32.29 10.37 -15.62
N VAL A 179 32.34 10.08 -14.32
CA VAL A 179 31.54 10.77 -13.30
C VAL A 179 32.35 11.89 -12.66
N LYS A 180 31.84 13.11 -12.76
CA LYS A 180 32.48 14.31 -12.18
C LYS A 180 32.09 14.51 -10.70
N PRO A 181 32.96 15.12 -9.87
CA PRO A 181 32.73 15.22 -8.42
C PRO A 181 31.48 16.01 -8.04
N GLU A 182 31.07 16.98 -8.86
CA GLU A 182 29.92 17.86 -8.63
C GLU A 182 28.60 17.08 -8.56
N THR A 183 28.53 15.90 -9.20
CA THR A 183 27.36 15.02 -9.16
C THR A 183 26.99 14.58 -7.74
N SER A 184 27.96 14.55 -6.82
CA SER A 184 27.74 14.20 -5.41
C SER A 184 26.84 15.18 -4.67
N LEU A 185 26.69 16.41 -5.16
CA LEU A 185 25.83 17.44 -4.56
C LEU A 185 24.34 17.14 -4.76
N ILE A 186 23.99 16.28 -5.71
CA ILE A 186 22.59 15.99 -6.02
C ILE A 186 22.29 14.50 -6.19
N ARG A 187 23.02 13.80 -7.08
CA ARG A 187 22.80 12.40 -7.45
C ARG A 187 24.15 11.75 -7.74
N PRO A 188 24.80 11.17 -6.71
CA PRO A 188 26.21 10.74 -6.78
C PRO A 188 26.50 9.57 -7.72
N PHE A 189 25.50 8.75 -8.07
CA PHE A 189 25.74 7.47 -8.73
C PHE A 189 25.13 7.43 -10.14
N VAL A 190 25.82 6.74 -11.04
CA VAL A 190 25.31 6.34 -12.35
C VAL A 190 25.77 4.91 -12.65
N VAL A 191 24.90 4.13 -13.27
CA VAL A 191 25.21 2.80 -13.80
C VAL A 191 24.71 2.71 -15.24
N CYS A 192 25.46 2.03 -16.11
CA CYS A 192 25.20 2.01 -17.54
C CYS A 192 25.31 0.60 -18.11
N ALA A 193 24.61 0.34 -19.21
CA ALA A 193 24.72 -0.88 -20.00
C ALA A 193 24.36 -0.61 -21.47
N VAL A 194 24.74 -1.54 -22.36
CA VAL A 194 24.34 -1.51 -23.77
C VAL A 194 23.68 -2.81 -24.18
N LEU A 195 22.58 -2.70 -24.93
CA LEU A 195 21.96 -3.80 -25.65
C LEU A 195 22.26 -3.64 -27.15
N ARG A 196 22.89 -4.65 -27.76
CA ARG A 196 23.29 -4.63 -29.18
C ARG A 196 22.33 -5.44 -30.05
N GLY A 197 22.00 -4.89 -31.21
CA GLY A 197 21.17 -5.59 -32.20
C GLY A 197 19.76 -5.92 -31.69
N VAL A 198 19.15 -5.03 -30.92
CA VAL A 198 17.76 -5.15 -30.44
C VAL A 198 16.81 -5.07 -31.62
N THR A 199 15.83 -5.98 -31.67
CA THR A 199 14.73 -5.93 -32.65
C THR A 199 13.47 -5.37 -32.00
N PHE A 200 13.13 -4.12 -32.32
CA PHE A 200 11.86 -3.52 -31.91
C PHE A 200 10.77 -3.74 -32.96
N ASP A 201 9.65 -4.28 -32.52
CA ASP A 201 8.34 -4.06 -33.15
C ASP A 201 7.52 -3.12 -32.25
N GLU A 202 6.33 -2.72 -32.68
CA GLU A 202 5.48 -1.80 -31.93
C GLU A 202 5.12 -2.33 -30.54
N ALA A 203 4.85 -3.63 -30.41
CA ALA A 203 4.53 -4.27 -29.14
C ALA A 203 5.71 -4.29 -28.17
N LYS A 204 6.89 -4.72 -28.62
CA LYS A 204 8.11 -4.74 -27.82
C LYS A 204 8.56 -3.35 -27.43
N TYR A 205 8.42 -2.38 -28.33
CA TYR A 205 8.75 -0.99 -28.02
C TYR A 205 7.83 -0.43 -26.93
N ASN A 206 6.51 -0.65 -27.05
CA ASN A 206 5.56 -0.24 -26.03
C ASN A 206 5.83 -0.94 -24.69
N SER A 207 6.12 -2.25 -24.71
CA SER A 207 6.52 -3.02 -23.52
C SER A 207 7.80 -2.47 -22.86
N PHE A 208 8.78 -2.05 -23.66
CA PHE A 208 10.03 -1.45 -23.17
C PHE A 208 9.80 -0.14 -22.43
N ILE A 209 9.01 0.75 -23.01
CA ILE A 209 8.65 2.03 -22.40
C ILE A 209 7.78 1.80 -21.15
N ASP A 210 6.83 0.87 -21.20
CA ASP A 210 5.96 0.54 -20.07
C ASP A 210 6.75 -0.03 -18.88
N LEU A 211 7.73 -0.91 -19.13
CA LEU A 211 8.64 -1.38 -18.08
C LEU A 211 9.40 -0.22 -17.42
N GLN A 212 9.92 0.71 -18.23
CA GLN A 212 10.64 1.88 -17.73
C GLN A 212 9.75 2.74 -16.82
N ASP A 213 8.52 3.04 -17.26
CA ASP A 213 7.56 3.84 -16.50
C ASP A 213 7.11 3.12 -15.21
N LYS A 214 6.87 1.82 -15.25
CA LYS A 214 6.52 1.01 -14.07
C LYS A 214 7.64 1.00 -13.02
N LEU A 215 8.89 0.79 -13.46
CA LEU A 215 10.06 0.86 -12.57
C LEU A 215 10.22 2.27 -11.98
N HIS A 216 10.02 3.32 -12.79
CA HIS A 216 10.04 4.72 -12.33
C HIS A 216 9.00 5.00 -11.25
N HIS A 217 7.80 4.46 -11.40
CA HIS A 217 6.71 4.64 -10.45
C HIS A 217 6.93 3.88 -9.14
N ASN A 218 7.39 2.63 -9.22
CA ASN A 218 7.52 1.74 -8.07
C ASN A 218 8.90 1.84 -7.39
N ILE A 219 9.87 0.99 -7.75
CA ILE A 219 11.18 0.89 -7.07
C ILE A 219 11.97 2.21 -7.05
N CYS A 220 11.80 3.04 -8.09
CA CYS A 220 12.49 4.32 -8.21
C CYS A 220 11.82 5.46 -7.40
N ARG A 221 10.64 5.22 -6.80
CA ARG A 221 9.80 6.22 -6.09
C ARG A 221 9.58 7.49 -6.90
N ARG A 222 8.93 7.37 -8.06
CA ARG A 222 8.67 8.48 -8.99
C ARG A 222 9.98 9.20 -9.37
N ARG A 223 10.98 8.43 -9.78
CA ARG A 223 12.33 8.90 -10.19
C ARG A 223 13.19 9.55 -9.09
N THR A 224 12.67 9.71 -7.88
CA THR A 224 13.39 10.33 -6.76
C THR A 224 14.69 9.59 -6.45
N LEU A 225 14.66 8.25 -6.40
CA LEU A 225 15.82 7.44 -6.06
C LEU A 225 16.68 7.05 -7.27
N VAL A 226 16.04 6.66 -8.38
CA VAL A 226 16.70 6.20 -9.61
C VAL A 226 15.95 6.76 -10.81
N ALA A 227 16.66 7.23 -11.83
CA ALA A 227 16.07 7.70 -13.08
C ALA A 227 16.78 7.00 -14.24
N ILE A 228 15.98 6.33 -15.06
CA ILE A 228 16.43 5.55 -16.22
C ILE A 228 16.31 6.44 -17.45
N GLY A 229 17.40 6.63 -18.18
CA GLY A 229 17.41 7.10 -19.55
C GLY A 229 17.73 5.95 -20.49
N THR A 230 17.22 6.09 -21.71
CA THR A 230 17.33 5.11 -22.79
C THR A 230 17.61 5.89 -24.05
N HIS A 231 18.65 5.48 -24.77
CA HIS A 231 19.22 6.24 -25.86
C HIS A 231 19.56 5.36 -27.06
N ASP A 232 19.34 5.90 -28.26
CA ASP A 232 19.88 5.31 -29.49
C ASP A 232 21.39 5.51 -29.53
N LEU A 233 22.14 4.42 -29.39
CA LEU A 233 23.61 4.44 -29.36
C LEU A 233 24.21 4.78 -30.72
N ASP A 234 23.51 4.53 -31.83
CA ASP A 234 24.03 4.85 -33.17
C ASP A 234 24.04 6.37 -33.44
N ALA A 235 23.29 7.14 -32.65
CA ALA A 235 23.26 8.60 -32.67
C ALA A 235 24.29 9.26 -31.72
N LEU A 236 25.09 8.45 -31.02
CA LEU A 236 25.97 8.88 -29.93
C LEU A 236 27.43 8.49 -30.18
N GLU A 237 28.34 9.29 -29.62
CA GLU A 237 29.78 9.02 -29.67
C GLU A 237 30.39 9.03 -28.25
N GLY A 238 31.04 7.93 -27.88
CA GLY A 238 31.75 7.82 -26.60
C GLY A 238 33.14 8.47 -26.63
N PRO A 239 33.77 8.72 -25.47
CA PRO A 239 33.30 8.43 -24.12
C PRO A 239 32.23 9.42 -23.61
N PHE A 240 31.41 8.98 -22.66
CA PHE A 240 30.36 9.78 -22.04
C PHE A 240 30.84 10.43 -20.74
N SER A 241 30.20 11.54 -20.35
CA SER A 241 30.44 12.19 -19.05
C SER A 241 29.16 12.51 -18.32
N TYR A 242 29.10 12.16 -17.03
CA TYR A 242 28.04 12.52 -16.10
C TYR A 242 28.52 13.66 -15.19
N GLU A 243 27.88 14.82 -15.32
CA GLU A 243 28.28 16.07 -14.67
C GLU A 243 27.10 16.70 -13.93
N ALA A 244 27.37 17.66 -13.05
CA ALA A 244 26.33 18.52 -12.48
C ALA A 244 26.75 19.98 -12.63
N LEU A 245 25.98 20.74 -13.41
CA LEU A 245 26.32 22.11 -13.81
C LEU A 245 25.22 23.08 -13.35
N PRO A 246 25.53 24.38 -13.19
CA PRO A 246 24.51 25.39 -12.98
C PRO A 246 23.46 25.35 -14.12
N PRO A 247 22.17 25.54 -13.81
CA PRO A 247 21.09 25.41 -14.81
C PRO A 247 21.23 26.37 -16.00
N THR A 248 21.91 27.50 -15.80
CA THR A 248 22.19 28.50 -16.84
C THR A 248 23.19 28.04 -17.89
N GLU A 249 23.99 27.02 -17.61
CA GLU A 249 25.04 26.52 -18.51
C GLU A 249 24.58 25.35 -19.40
N ILE A 250 23.40 24.79 -19.10
CA ILE A 250 22.88 23.61 -19.80
C ILE A 250 21.86 24.05 -20.85
N ASN A 251 22.16 23.77 -22.11
CA ASN A 251 21.28 24.03 -23.25
C ASN A 251 21.10 22.77 -24.09
N PHE A 252 19.86 22.37 -24.34
CA PHE A 252 19.58 21.23 -25.20
C PHE A 252 18.15 21.24 -25.74
N VAL A 253 17.91 20.38 -26.74
CA VAL A 253 16.58 20.14 -27.30
C VAL A 253 15.97 18.93 -26.58
N PRO A 254 14.96 19.13 -25.71
CA PRO A 254 14.33 18.04 -24.97
C PRO A 254 13.40 17.21 -25.87
N LEU A 255 13.11 15.99 -25.46
CA LEU A 255 12.25 15.06 -26.19
C LEU A 255 10.89 15.69 -26.55
N LYS A 256 10.43 15.46 -27.78
CA LYS A 256 9.18 16.02 -28.37
C LYS A 256 9.16 17.55 -28.51
N GLN A 257 10.31 18.22 -28.43
CA GLN A 257 10.42 19.65 -28.73
C GLN A 257 11.38 19.88 -29.91
N ALA A 258 11.17 20.99 -30.62
CA ALA A 258 12.05 21.42 -31.72
C ALA A 258 13.02 22.54 -31.32
N LYS A 259 12.68 23.30 -30.27
CA LYS A 259 13.48 24.43 -29.79
C LYS A 259 14.48 23.97 -28.73
N SER A 260 15.67 24.56 -28.75
CA SER A 260 16.63 24.42 -27.64
C SER A 260 16.20 25.29 -26.47
N PHE A 261 16.25 24.72 -25.25
CA PHE A 261 15.94 25.41 -24.01
C PHE A 261 17.14 25.41 -23.09
N ARG A 262 17.25 26.46 -22.29
CA ARG A 262 18.13 26.47 -21.11
C ARG A 262 17.44 25.74 -19.96
N ALA A 263 18.18 25.07 -19.08
CA ALA A 263 17.56 24.15 -18.13
C ALA A 263 16.66 24.82 -17.07
N ASP A 264 16.90 26.09 -16.72
CA ASP A 264 16.02 26.90 -15.88
C ASP A 264 14.70 27.26 -16.59
N GLU A 265 14.78 27.70 -17.85
CA GLU A 265 13.61 27.98 -18.70
C GLU A 265 12.79 26.72 -18.96
N LEU A 266 13.45 25.57 -19.07
CA LEU A 266 12.83 24.27 -19.30
C LEU A 266 11.95 23.83 -18.12
N LEU A 267 12.42 24.02 -16.89
CA LEU A 267 11.62 23.70 -15.70
C LEU A 267 10.38 24.58 -15.61
N GLU A 268 10.52 25.88 -15.87
CA GLU A 268 9.39 26.81 -15.88
C GLU A 268 8.38 26.43 -16.97
N PHE A 269 8.85 26.06 -18.16
CA PHE A 269 8.01 25.56 -19.24
C PHE A 269 7.21 24.30 -18.85
N TYR A 270 7.82 23.38 -18.11
CA TYR A 270 7.16 22.15 -17.68
C TYR A 270 6.31 22.28 -16.41
N LYS A 271 6.26 23.43 -15.74
CA LYS A 271 5.35 23.64 -14.58
C LYS A 271 3.87 23.51 -14.95
N SER A 272 3.52 23.78 -16.22
CA SER A 272 2.17 23.56 -16.76
C SER A 272 1.93 22.14 -17.26
N ASP A 273 2.97 21.30 -17.40
CA ASP A 273 2.83 19.95 -17.96
C ASP A 273 2.27 18.96 -16.92
N MET A 274 1.20 18.25 -17.26
CA MET A 274 0.53 17.34 -16.33
C MET A 274 1.36 16.12 -15.93
N LYS A 275 2.30 15.69 -16.78
CA LYS A 275 3.13 14.49 -16.56
C LYS A 275 4.41 14.86 -15.84
N LEU A 276 5.14 15.85 -16.36
CA LEU A 276 6.49 16.19 -15.90
C LEU A 276 6.51 17.09 -14.65
N LYS A 277 5.46 17.89 -14.40
CA LYS A 277 5.34 18.72 -13.19
C LYS A 277 5.62 17.95 -11.90
N LYS A 278 5.24 16.67 -11.87
CA LYS A 278 5.40 15.78 -10.71
C LYS A 278 6.86 15.51 -10.36
N PHE A 279 7.82 15.72 -11.27
CA PHE A 279 9.23 15.41 -11.07
C PHE A 279 10.13 16.65 -10.90
N LEU A 280 9.64 17.84 -11.25
CA LEU A 280 10.45 19.08 -11.24
C LEU A 280 11.03 19.38 -9.85
N HIS A 281 10.22 19.18 -8.80
CA HIS A 281 10.60 19.40 -7.40
C HIS A 281 11.83 18.60 -6.94
N ILE A 282 12.24 17.55 -7.67
CA ILE A 282 13.40 16.72 -7.33
C ILE A 282 14.70 17.52 -7.48
N ILE A 283 14.79 18.41 -8.48
CA ILE A 283 16.01 19.17 -8.77
C ILE A 283 15.82 20.69 -8.73
N GLU A 284 14.58 21.21 -8.76
CA GLU A 284 14.27 22.65 -8.87
C GLU A 284 14.98 23.53 -7.83
N ASN A 285 15.19 23.04 -6.60
CA ASN A 285 15.84 23.81 -5.53
C ASN A 285 17.36 23.58 -5.42
N SER A 286 17.94 22.78 -6.32
CA SER A 286 19.38 22.49 -6.31
C SER A 286 20.17 23.58 -7.04
N PRO A 287 21.37 23.97 -6.55
CA PRO A 287 22.24 24.91 -7.25
C PRO A 287 22.82 24.34 -8.57
N VAL A 288 22.86 23.02 -8.70
CA VAL A 288 23.39 22.30 -9.88
C VAL A 288 22.41 21.26 -10.37
N TYR A 289 22.30 21.08 -11.68
CA TYR A 289 21.48 20.05 -12.30
C TYR A 289 22.34 18.97 -12.94
N PRO A 290 21.97 17.69 -12.75
CA PRO A 290 22.71 16.58 -13.32
C PRO A 290 22.43 16.49 -14.82
N VAL A 291 23.48 16.24 -15.60
CA VAL A 291 23.45 16.23 -17.06
C VAL A 291 24.43 15.19 -17.59
N ILE A 292 24.07 14.52 -18.69
CA ILE A 292 24.94 13.54 -19.35
C ILE A 292 25.30 14.04 -20.74
N TYR A 293 26.59 13.98 -21.07
CA TYR A 293 27.14 14.40 -22.36
C TYR A 293 27.82 13.25 -23.11
N ASP A 294 27.83 13.36 -24.44
CA ASP A 294 28.69 12.58 -25.33
C ASP A 294 30.08 13.23 -25.50
N SER A 295 30.94 12.61 -26.32
CA SER A 295 32.27 13.14 -26.64
C SER A 295 32.22 14.50 -27.35
N ASN A 296 31.14 14.79 -28.09
CA ASN A 296 30.89 16.03 -28.80
C ASN A 296 30.22 17.12 -27.93
N ARG A 297 30.10 16.91 -26.61
CA ARG A 297 29.44 17.83 -25.66
C ARG A 297 27.96 18.10 -25.98
N LYS A 298 27.28 17.13 -26.59
CA LYS A 298 25.84 17.11 -26.79
C LYS A 298 25.14 16.44 -25.60
N VAL A 299 24.07 17.06 -25.11
CA VAL A 299 23.33 16.59 -23.93
C VAL A 299 22.44 15.39 -24.27
N LEU A 300 22.75 14.23 -23.72
CA LEU A 300 21.96 12.99 -23.80
C LEU A 300 20.66 13.11 -23.01
N SER A 301 20.75 13.51 -21.74
CA SER A 301 19.62 13.60 -20.84
C SER A 301 19.87 14.63 -19.75
N LEU A 302 18.78 15.14 -19.18
CA LEU A 302 18.75 15.94 -17.95
C LEU A 302 18.00 15.14 -16.87
N PRO A 303 18.68 14.19 -16.18
CA PRO A 303 18.03 13.41 -15.15
C PRO A 303 17.50 14.30 -14.00
N PRO A 304 16.43 13.93 -13.30
CA PRO A 304 15.46 12.86 -13.58
C PRO A 304 14.29 13.31 -14.49
N ILE A 305 14.43 14.44 -15.20
CA ILE A 305 13.32 15.13 -15.84
C ILE A 305 13.04 14.56 -17.23
N ILE A 306 13.97 14.72 -18.18
CA ILE A 306 13.73 14.43 -19.59
C ILE A 306 15.01 14.10 -20.35
N ASN A 307 14.87 13.27 -21.39
CA ASN A 307 15.94 12.92 -22.32
C ASN A 307 16.02 13.94 -23.47
N GLY A 308 17.16 14.01 -24.14
CA GLY A 308 17.33 14.79 -25.36
C GLY A 308 16.59 14.17 -26.55
N ALA A 309 16.11 15.01 -27.47
CA ALA A 309 15.42 14.55 -28.67
C ALA A 309 16.35 13.82 -29.66
N HIS A 310 17.64 14.14 -29.64
CA HIS A 310 18.59 13.63 -30.63
C HIS A 310 18.98 12.16 -30.44
N SER A 311 18.89 11.66 -29.20
CA SER A 311 19.22 10.28 -28.81
C SER A 311 17.95 9.48 -28.53
N ALA A 312 16.79 9.97 -29.00
CA ALA A 312 15.51 9.31 -28.79
C ALA A 312 15.48 7.94 -29.48
N ILE A 313 15.07 6.92 -28.73
CA ILE A 313 14.84 5.59 -29.28
C ILE A 313 13.61 5.57 -30.20
N THR A 314 13.70 4.81 -31.28
CA THR A 314 12.64 4.61 -32.27
C THR A 314 12.51 3.12 -32.61
N LEU A 315 11.49 2.75 -33.40
CA LEU A 315 11.33 1.37 -33.89
C LEU A 315 12.53 0.89 -34.73
N ASN A 316 13.31 1.80 -35.31
CA ASN A 316 14.47 1.47 -36.13
C ASN A 316 15.78 1.36 -35.33
N THR A 317 15.75 1.74 -34.04
CA THR A 317 16.94 1.72 -33.17
C THR A 317 17.40 0.28 -32.96
N LYS A 318 18.68 0.01 -33.26
CA LYS A 318 19.27 -1.33 -33.09
C LYS A 318 20.13 -1.44 -31.85
N ASN A 319 20.82 -0.36 -31.48
CA ASN A 319 21.72 -0.36 -30.36
C ASN A 319 21.19 0.60 -29.30
N VAL A 320 20.92 0.09 -28.11
CA VAL A 320 20.33 0.89 -27.02
C VAL A 320 21.36 1.07 -25.92
N PHE A 321 21.73 2.32 -25.65
CA PHE A 321 22.48 2.69 -24.46
C PHE A 321 21.51 3.04 -23.34
N ILE A 322 21.70 2.45 -22.17
CA ILE A 322 20.83 2.60 -21.00
C ILE A 322 21.67 3.14 -19.86
N GLU A 323 21.22 4.24 -19.26
CA GLU A 323 21.84 4.82 -18.08
C GLU A 323 20.84 5.05 -16.95
N CYS A 324 21.24 4.67 -15.74
CA CYS A 324 20.44 4.84 -14.53
C CYS A 324 21.20 5.77 -13.56
N THR A 325 20.73 7.00 -13.39
CA THR A 325 21.27 7.93 -12.40
C THR A 325 20.52 7.84 -11.08
N ALA A 326 21.22 7.89 -9.95
CA ALA A 326 20.63 7.55 -8.67
C ALA A 326 21.24 8.24 -7.46
N THR A 327 20.43 8.31 -6.40
CA THR A 327 20.89 8.56 -5.03
C THR A 327 21.20 7.25 -4.29
N ASP A 328 20.62 6.13 -4.73
CA ASP A 328 20.82 4.78 -4.17
C ASP A 328 21.43 3.86 -5.24
N LEU A 329 22.69 3.49 -5.04
CA LEU A 329 23.46 2.65 -5.98
C LEU A 329 22.87 1.24 -6.11
N THR A 330 22.41 0.64 -5.01
CA THR A 330 21.90 -0.73 -5.00
C THR A 330 20.62 -0.82 -5.82
N LYS A 331 19.72 0.15 -5.66
CA LYS A 331 18.50 0.24 -6.49
C LYS A 331 18.83 0.51 -7.95
N ALA A 332 19.83 1.35 -8.23
CA ALA A 332 20.26 1.62 -9.60
C ALA A 332 20.74 0.34 -10.30
N LYS A 333 21.55 -0.48 -9.60
CA LYS A 333 21.99 -1.80 -10.08
C LYS A 333 20.82 -2.73 -10.36
N ILE A 334 19.87 -2.84 -9.42
CA ILE A 334 18.69 -3.70 -9.60
C ILE A 334 17.89 -3.25 -10.82
N VAL A 335 17.58 -1.95 -10.93
CA VAL A 335 16.82 -1.38 -12.04
C VAL A 335 17.51 -1.64 -13.38
N LEU A 336 18.82 -1.38 -13.47
CA LEU A 336 19.60 -1.63 -14.68
C LEU A 336 19.56 -3.12 -15.03
N ASN A 337 19.83 -3.99 -14.06
CA ASN A 337 19.80 -5.45 -14.22
C ASN A 337 18.42 -5.92 -14.70
N THR A 338 17.33 -5.43 -14.12
CA THR A 338 15.96 -5.79 -14.56
C THR A 338 15.73 -5.40 -16.01
N VAL A 339 16.01 -4.15 -16.41
CA VAL A 339 15.77 -3.70 -17.79
C VAL A 339 16.58 -4.53 -18.79
N VAL A 340 17.89 -4.73 -18.55
CA VAL A 340 18.75 -5.46 -19.50
C VAL A 340 18.43 -6.95 -19.56
N THR A 341 18.09 -7.58 -18.43
CA THR A 341 17.74 -9.02 -18.39
C THR A 341 16.38 -9.31 -19.00
N MET A 342 15.43 -8.38 -18.96
CA MET A 342 14.15 -8.55 -19.66
C MET A 342 14.33 -8.44 -21.18
N PHE A 343 15.01 -7.39 -21.65
CA PHE A 343 15.07 -7.07 -23.09
C PHE A 343 16.24 -7.67 -23.86
N SER A 344 17.23 -8.27 -23.17
CA SER A 344 18.32 -9.01 -23.84
C SER A 344 17.83 -10.25 -24.60
N GLU A 345 16.59 -10.70 -24.39
CA GLU A 345 15.96 -11.76 -25.20
C GLU A 345 15.76 -11.35 -26.67
N TYR A 346 15.64 -10.05 -26.94
CA TYR A 346 15.44 -9.47 -28.27
C TYR A 346 16.72 -8.96 -28.93
N CYS A 347 17.87 -9.19 -28.31
CA CYS A 347 19.17 -8.88 -28.92
C CYS A 347 19.57 -9.94 -29.95
N GLU A 348 20.38 -9.55 -30.94
CA GLU A 348 20.97 -10.47 -31.93
C GLU A 348 21.66 -11.66 -31.25
N ARG A 349 22.39 -11.38 -30.16
CA ARG A 349 22.91 -12.39 -29.24
C ARG A 349 22.04 -12.42 -27.99
N LYS A 350 21.17 -13.43 -27.91
CA LYS A 350 20.19 -13.56 -26.83
C LYS A 350 20.86 -13.66 -25.46
N PHE A 351 20.32 -12.93 -24.49
CA PHE A 351 20.77 -12.88 -23.09
C PHE A 351 22.22 -12.42 -22.91
N GLU A 352 22.78 -11.72 -23.89
CA GLU A 352 24.11 -11.11 -23.81
C GLU A 352 23.96 -9.58 -23.67
N VAL A 353 24.69 -8.99 -22.73
CA VAL A 353 24.67 -7.55 -22.46
C VAL A 353 26.08 -6.98 -22.58
N GLU A 354 26.21 -5.85 -23.26
CA GLU A 354 27.49 -5.16 -23.42
C GLU A 354 27.81 -4.31 -22.18
N PRO A 355 28.97 -4.53 -21.53
CA PRO A 355 29.34 -3.82 -20.31
C PRO A 355 29.86 -2.41 -20.62
N VAL A 356 29.68 -1.51 -19.65
CA VAL A 356 30.17 -0.13 -19.66
C VAL A 356 31.04 0.11 -18.42
N GLU A 357 32.21 0.71 -18.62
CA GLU A 357 33.12 1.09 -17.54
C GLU A 357 32.71 2.47 -16.99
N VAL A 358 32.26 2.52 -15.74
CA VAL A 358 31.94 3.77 -15.04
C VAL A 358 33.14 4.16 -14.17
N ILE A 359 33.71 5.33 -14.43
CA ILE A 359 34.93 5.84 -13.79
C ILE A 359 34.57 7.05 -12.94
N TYR A 360 34.74 6.91 -11.63
CA TYR A 360 34.50 7.98 -10.66
C TYR A 360 35.70 8.90 -10.51
N SER A 361 35.44 10.12 -10.03
CA SER A 361 36.47 11.15 -9.80
C SER A 361 37.56 10.76 -8.79
N ASP A 362 37.28 9.79 -7.90
CA ASP A 362 38.26 9.22 -6.96
C ASP A 362 39.19 8.17 -7.61
N GLY A 363 39.05 7.94 -8.92
CA GLY A 363 39.82 6.96 -9.68
C GLY A 363 39.28 5.53 -9.59
N LYS A 364 38.18 5.29 -8.86
CA LYS A 364 37.53 3.97 -8.86
C LYS A 364 36.80 3.75 -10.17
N ALA A 365 37.11 2.63 -10.82
CA ALA A 365 36.36 2.14 -11.97
C ALA A 365 35.48 0.96 -11.53
N SER A 366 34.26 0.88 -12.07
CA SER A 366 33.34 -0.24 -11.88
C SER A 366 32.68 -0.58 -13.20
N ILE A 367 32.54 -1.88 -13.46
CA ILE A 367 31.95 -2.40 -14.69
C ILE A 367 30.48 -2.73 -14.42
N TYR A 368 29.60 -2.24 -15.28
CA TYR A 368 28.16 -2.47 -15.21
C TYR A 368 27.64 -3.03 -16.53
N PRO A 369 26.54 -3.81 -16.52
CA PRO A 369 25.82 -4.30 -15.35
C PRO A 369 26.58 -5.42 -14.63
N ASP A 370 26.30 -5.60 -13.35
CA ASP A 370 26.78 -6.76 -12.59
C ASP A 370 25.71 -7.85 -12.62
N LEU A 371 25.89 -8.83 -13.50
CA LEU A 371 24.98 -9.97 -13.71
C LEU A 371 25.47 -11.24 -13.00
N SER A 372 26.33 -11.10 -11.98
CA SER A 372 26.80 -12.23 -11.20
C SER A 372 25.64 -12.93 -10.47
N VAL A 373 25.71 -14.26 -10.43
CA VAL A 373 24.73 -15.10 -9.77
C VAL A 373 25.14 -15.24 -8.30
N THR A 374 24.20 -14.95 -7.39
CA THR A 374 24.46 -15.08 -5.95
C THR A 374 24.22 -16.53 -5.52
N LYS A 375 25.21 -17.17 -4.89
CA LYS A 375 25.07 -18.53 -4.39
C LYS A 375 24.67 -18.50 -2.92
N MET A 376 23.67 -19.30 -2.57
CA MET A 376 23.16 -19.47 -1.21
C MET A 376 23.14 -20.96 -0.87
N GLU A 377 23.66 -21.33 0.28
CA GLU A 377 23.55 -22.68 0.82
C GLU A 377 22.40 -22.72 1.82
N VAL A 378 21.41 -23.58 1.57
CA VAL A 378 20.19 -23.67 2.39
C VAL A 378 20.01 -25.10 2.88
N PRO A 379 19.97 -25.34 4.19
CA PRO A 379 19.61 -26.65 4.75
C PRO A 379 18.18 -27.03 4.39
N LEU A 380 17.94 -28.30 4.02
CA LEU A 380 16.59 -28.80 3.72
C LEU A 380 15.59 -28.57 4.87
N SER A 381 16.07 -28.65 6.11
CA SER A 381 15.25 -28.43 7.31
C SER A 381 14.70 -26.99 7.43
N ASP A 382 15.45 -26.00 6.95
CA ASP A 382 15.03 -24.59 6.94
C ASP A 382 13.95 -24.32 5.89
N ILE A 383 13.82 -25.18 4.88
CA ILE A 383 12.76 -25.14 3.87
C ILE A 383 11.54 -25.90 4.37
N THR A 384 11.72 -27.18 4.67
CA THR A 384 10.61 -28.12 4.95
C THR A 384 9.97 -27.92 6.32
N GLY A 385 10.77 -27.60 7.35
CA GLY A 385 10.30 -27.40 8.72
C GLY A 385 9.25 -26.28 8.85
N PRO A 386 9.49 -25.09 8.29
CA PRO A 386 8.53 -23.98 8.30
C PRO A 386 7.27 -24.23 7.46
N ILE A 387 7.41 -24.87 6.30
CA ILE A 387 6.26 -25.24 5.44
C ILE A 387 5.41 -26.31 6.14
N GLY A 388 6.03 -27.17 6.94
CA GLY A 388 5.36 -28.25 7.67
C GLY A 388 5.10 -29.49 6.80
N ILE A 389 5.95 -29.72 5.77
CA ILE A 389 5.89 -30.88 4.88
C ILE A 389 7.18 -31.70 4.98
N SER A 390 7.13 -32.97 4.61
CA SER A 390 8.30 -33.84 4.54
C SER A 390 8.60 -34.10 3.07
N LEU A 391 9.53 -33.32 2.50
CA LEU A 391 10.00 -33.50 1.12
C LEU A 391 11.49 -33.85 1.12
N GLU A 392 11.87 -34.71 0.19
CA GLU A 392 13.28 -35.04 -0.05
C GLU A 392 13.95 -33.97 -0.94
N GLU A 393 15.28 -33.87 -0.89
CA GLU A 393 16.04 -32.92 -1.74
C GLU A 393 15.70 -33.06 -3.24
N SER A 394 15.46 -34.30 -3.70
CA SER A 394 15.12 -34.59 -5.09
C SER A 394 13.77 -34.02 -5.52
N GLU A 395 12.88 -33.75 -4.57
CA GLU A 395 11.58 -33.13 -4.83
C GLU A 395 11.67 -31.60 -4.73
N VAL A 396 12.50 -31.07 -3.81
CA VAL A 396 12.68 -29.64 -3.62
C VAL A 396 13.43 -28.97 -4.78
N ILE A 397 14.46 -29.63 -5.33
CA ILE A 397 15.27 -29.06 -6.42
C ILE A 397 14.42 -28.72 -7.66
N PRO A 398 13.56 -29.61 -8.19
CA PRO A 398 12.64 -29.26 -9.28
C PRO A 398 11.69 -28.09 -8.97
N LEU A 399 11.23 -27.98 -7.72
CA LEU A 399 10.34 -26.89 -7.29
C LEU A 399 11.05 -25.54 -7.33
N LEU A 400 12.30 -25.48 -6.85
CA LEU A 400 13.14 -24.28 -6.95
C LEU A 400 13.40 -23.89 -8.40
N ASN A 401 13.69 -24.88 -9.26
CA ASN A 401 13.90 -24.63 -10.69
C ASN A 401 12.66 -24.06 -11.38
N LYS A 402 11.43 -24.48 -10.99
CA LYS A 402 10.17 -23.89 -11.49
C LYS A 402 10.03 -22.41 -11.13
N MET A 403 10.62 -21.97 -10.01
CA MET A 403 10.64 -20.56 -9.58
C MET A 403 11.87 -19.80 -10.09
N GLN A 404 12.55 -20.33 -11.11
CA GLN A 404 13.73 -19.73 -11.73
C GLN A 404 14.97 -19.68 -10.81
N LEU A 405 14.99 -20.47 -9.74
CA LEU A 405 16.15 -20.62 -8.86
C LEU A 405 16.88 -21.92 -9.21
N GLN A 406 18.04 -21.79 -9.84
CA GLN A 406 18.83 -22.96 -10.20
C GLN A 406 19.36 -23.62 -8.92
N ALA A 407 18.84 -24.79 -8.60
CA ALA A 407 19.21 -25.54 -7.41
C ALA A 407 19.95 -26.82 -7.76
N GLU A 408 21.03 -27.09 -7.04
CA GLU A 408 21.86 -28.30 -7.18
C GLU A 408 22.16 -28.88 -5.80
N LYS A 409 22.42 -30.19 -5.74
CA LYS A 409 22.89 -30.82 -4.50
C LYS A 409 24.27 -30.28 -4.16
N SER A 410 24.49 -29.90 -2.90
CA SER A 410 25.83 -29.48 -2.48
C SER A 410 26.83 -30.64 -2.60
N VAL A 411 28.06 -30.32 -3.01
CA VAL A 411 29.18 -31.27 -3.15
C VAL A 411 29.86 -31.52 -1.78
N SER A 412 29.51 -30.76 -0.74
CA SER A 412 30.08 -30.91 0.60
C SER A 412 29.61 -32.21 1.29
N ALA A 413 30.56 -33.01 1.79
CA ALA A 413 30.35 -34.30 2.44
C ALA A 413 29.73 -34.23 3.86
N ASP A 414 28.92 -33.21 4.13
CA ASP A 414 28.29 -33.00 5.43
C ASP A 414 26.89 -33.64 5.48
N ALA A 415 26.58 -34.28 6.60
CA ALA A 415 25.37 -35.05 6.85
C ALA A 415 24.07 -34.22 6.93
N ASN A 416 24.10 -32.94 6.58
CA ASN A 416 23.04 -31.96 6.85
C ASN A 416 22.10 -31.64 5.66
N HIS A 417 22.11 -32.43 4.59
CA HIS A 417 21.19 -32.29 3.46
C HIS A 417 21.05 -30.84 2.97
N ILE A 418 22.16 -30.29 2.46
CA ILE A 418 22.27 -28.87 2.07
C ILE A 418 22.05 -28.73 0.55
N ILE A 419 21.18 -27.78 0.17
CA ILE A 419 20.90 -27.43 -1.22
C ILE A 419 21.66 -26.14 -1.58
N SER A 420 22.43 -26.19 -2.67
CA SER A 420 23.10 -25.01 -3.23
C SER A 420 22.15 -24.33 -4.22
N VAL A 421 21.68 -23.14 -3.88
CA VAL A 421 20.75 -22.33 -4.69
C VAL A 421 21.50 -21.19 -5.35
N SER A 422 21.36 -21.08 -6.66
CA SER A 422 21.93 -20.03 -7.49
C SER A 422 20.84 -19.02 -7.85
N VAL A 423 20.90 -17.86 -7.22
CA VAL A 423 19.93 -16.77 -7.36
C VAL A 423 20.29 -15.92 -8.59
N PRO A 424 19.43 -15.86 -9.62
CA PRO A 424 19.70 -15.06 -10.81
C PRO A 424 19.63 -13.55 -10.50
N PRO A 425 20.32 -12.70 -11.29
CA PRO A 425 20.31 -11.25 -11.09
C PRO A 425 18.92 -10.60 -11.27
N THR A 426 17.95 -11.33 -11.82
CA THR A 426 16.54 -10.92 -11.91
C THR A 426 15.81 -10.97 -10.57
N ARG A 427 16.21 -11.86 -9.66
CA ARG A 427 15.56 -12.11 -8.37
C ARG A 427 16.27 -11.35 -7.24
N SER A 428 16.08 -10.04 -7.23
CA SER A 428 16.62 -9.17 -6.17
C SER A 428 15.89 -9.28 -4.83
N ASP A 429 14.75 -9.96 -4.83
CA ASP A 429 13.90 -10.21 -3.66
C ASP A 429 14.47 -11.28 -2.72
N ILE A 430 15.34 -12.17 -3.21
CA ILE A 430 15.90 -13.27 -2.40
C ILE A 430 17.11 -12.77 -1.62
N LEU A 431 16.90 -12.56 -0.32
CA LEU A 431 17.90 -12.05 0.61
C LEU A 431 18.20 -13.05 1.74
N HIS A 432 17.28 -14.00 1.98
CA HIS A 432 17.37 -14.99 3.05
C HIS A 432 16.86 -16.36 2.58
N ALA A 433 17.27 -17.42 3.28
CA ALA A 433 16.74 -18.78 3.09
C ALA A 433 15.19 -18.88 3.23
N ARG A 434 14.54 -17.86 3.81
CA ARG A 434 13.07 -17.83 3.94
C ARG A 434 12.39 -17.50 2.61
N ASP A 435 13.04 -16.71 1.77
CA ASP A 435 12.54 -16.39 0.42
C ASP A 435 12.64 -17.62 -0.49
N VAL A 436 13.71 -18.42 -0.32
CA VAL A 436 13.86 -19.72 -0.96
C VAL A 436 12.75 -20.69 -0.51
N MET A 437 12.44 -20.70 0.79
CA MET A 437 11.34 -21.51 1.34
C MET A 437 9.97 -21.07 0.81
N GLU A 438 9.73 -19.77 0.68
CA GLU A 438 8.51 -19.21 0.08
C GLU A 438 8.32 -19.72 -1.36
N ASP A 439 9.35 -19.61 -2.20
CA ASP A 439 9.32 -20.09 -3.58
C ASP A 439 9.03 -21.60 -3.67
N VAL A 440 9.59 -22.41 -2.77
CA VAL A 440 9.28 -23.85 -2.69
C VAL A 440 7.81 -24.07 -2.35
N ALA A 441 7.26 -23.31 -1.40
CA ALA A 441 5.87 -23.42 -1.01
C ALA A 441 4.92 -23.01 -2.15
N ILE A 442 5.25 -21.96 -2.91
CA ILE A 442 4.50 -21.53 -4.09
C ILE A 442 4.53 -22.63 -5.16
N ALA A 443 5.72 -23.12 -5.52
CA ALA A 443 5.86 -24.17 -6.53
C ALA A 443 5.24 -25.52 -6.13
N TYR A 444 5.20 -25.82 -4.83
CA TYR A 444 4.48 -26.98 -4.30
C TYR A 444 2.96 -26.79 -4.36
N GLY A 445 2.49 -25.54 -4.30
CA GLY A 445 1.09 -25.15 -4.26
C GLY A 445 0.56 -25.16 -2.83
N TYR A 446 0.13 -23.99 -2.33
CA TYR A 446 -0.36 -23.84 -0.96
C TYR A 446 -1.54 -24.77 -0.62
N ASN A 447 -2.38 -25.07 -1.60
CA ASN A 447 -3.52 -25.98 -1.42
C ASN A 447 -3.11 -27.44 -1.18
N ASN A 448 -1.88 -27.82 -1.56
CA ASN A 448 -1.35 -29.16 -1.34
C ASN A 448 -0.76 -29.34 0.07
N ILE A 449 -0.55 -28.25 0.81
CA ILE A 449 0.00 -28.29 2.17
C ILE A 449 -1.07 -28.82 3.14
N PRO A 450 -0.80 -29.91 3.88
CA PRO A 450 -1.78 -30.49 4.79
C PRO A 450 -2.07 -29.54 5.96
N LYS A 451 -3.35 -29.22 6.16
CA LYS A 451 -3.80 -28.40 7.30
C LYS A 451 -3.52 -29.14 8.61
N SER A 452 -2.71 -28.55 9.47
CA SER A 452 -2.41 -29.07 10.82
C SER A 452 -2.89 -28.09 11.90
N LYS A 453 -3.07 -28.60 13.12
CA LYS A 453 -3.35 -27.75 14.29
C LYS A 453 -2.04 -27.46 15.02
N PRO A 454 -1.83 -26.24 15.53
CA PRO A 454 -0.70 -25.95 16.42
C PRO A 454 -0.65 -26.95 17.59
N LYS A 455 0.55 -27.43 17.92
CA LYS A 455 0.75 -28.43 18.99
C LYS A 455 0.64 -27.82 20.40
N CYS A 456 0.63 -26.50 20.53
CA CYS A 456 0.54 -25.80 21.80
C CYS A 456 -0.92 -25.50 22.17
N MET A 457 -1.34 -25.94 23.35
CA MET A 457 -2.60 -25.53 23.97
C MET A 457 -2.33 -24.36 24.90
N THR A 458 -3.04 -23.26 24.74
CA THR A 458 -2.93 -22.07 25.60
C THR A 458 -4.29 -21.70 26.17
N ASN A 459 -4.31 -21.17 27.39
CA ASN A 459 -5.52 -20.60 27.98
C ASN A 459 -5.61 -19.13 27.61
N GLY A 460 -6.61 -18.75 26.82
CA GLY A 460 -6.88 -17.34 26.53
C GLY A 460 -7.52 -16.62 27.72
N GLY A 461 -7.23 -15.32 27.86
CA GLY A 461 -7.85 -14.44 28.85
C GLY A 461 -8.44 -13.20 28.18
N ARG A 462 -9.59 -12.71 28.66
CA ARG A 462 -10.14 -11.42 28.23
C ARG A 462 -9.49 -10.30 29.03
N GLN A 463 -9.04 -9.25 28.36
CA GLN A 463 -8.58 -8.03 29.04
C GLN A 463 -9.68 -7.51 29.99
N PRO A 464 -9.36 -7.22 31.27
CA PRO A 464 -10.36 -6.81 32.25
C PRO A 464 -11.22 -5.62 31.81
N LEU A 465 -10.58 -4.62 31.19
CA LEU A 465 -11.27 -3.43 30.67
C LEU A 465 -12.31 -3.80 29.62
N ASN A 466 -11.95 -4.59 28.59
CA ASN A 466 -12.91 -5.02 27.56
C ASN A 466 -14.07 -5.82 28.15
N ARG A 467 -13.77 -6.74 29.07
CA ARG A 467 -14.81 -7.51 29.78
C ARG A 467 -15.75 -6.61 30.58
N PHE A 468 -15.23 -5.56 31.19
CA PHE A 468 -16.01 -4.58 31.94
C PHE A 468 -16.85 -3.70 31.00
N SER A 469 -16.26 -3.17 29.93
CA SER A 469 -16.95 -2.40 28.88
C SER A 469 -18.14 -3.16 28.31
N ASP A 470 -17.98 -4.44 27.99
CA ASP A 470 -19.07 -5.26 27.42
C ASP A 470 -20.23 -5.47 28.39
N LYS A 471 -19.93 -5.56 29.70
CA LYS A 471 -20.97 -5.61 30.73
C LYS A 471 -21.72 -4.29 30.82
N ILE A 472 -21.01 -3.16 30.79
CA ILE A 472 -21.60 -1.83 30.80
C ILE A 472 -22.49 -1.63 29.57
N ARG A 473 -22.03 -1.99 28.37
CA ARG A 473 -22.85 -1.94 27.13
C ARG A 473 -24.16 -2.70 27.29
N ALA A 474 -24.09 -3.94 27.78
CA ALA A 474 -25.29 -4.75 27.99
C ALA A 474 -26.27 -4.12 28.99
N GLU A 475 -25.78 -3.43 30.02
CA GLU A 475 -26.62 -2.76 31.01
C GLU A 475 -27.26 -1.47 30.49
N VAL A 476 -26.52 -0.67 29.72
CA VAL A 476 -27.05 0.55 29.10
C VAL A 476 -28.08 0.18 28.01
N ALA A 477 -27.83 -0.86 27.22
CA ALA A 477 -28.80 -1.41 26.27
C ALA A 477 -30.09 -1.88 26.97
N ARG A 478 -29.98 -2.55 28.13
CA ARG A 478 -31.15 -2.93 28.97
C ARG A 478 -31.89 -1.73 29.56
N ALA A 479 -31.29 -0.55 29.60
CA ALA A 479 -31.95 0.69 29.98
C ALA A 479 -32.68 1.37 28.81
N GLY A 480 -32.71 0.74 27.62
CA GLY A 480 -33.43 1.21 26.44
C GLY A 480 -32.65 2.19 25.58
N TYR A 481 -31.33 2.27 25.75
CA TYR A 481 -30.45 3.06 24.89
C TYR A 481 -29.93 2.21 23.72
N LEU A 482 -29.80 2.83 22.55
CA LEU A 482 -29.24 2.20 21.35
C LEU A 482 -27.75 2.52 21.23
N GLU A 483 -26.91 1.50 21.08
CA GLU A 483 -25.47 1.72 20.90
C GLU A 483 -25.21 2.28 19.50
N VAL A 484 -24.38 3.32 19.40
CA VAL A 484 -23.91 3.90 18.15
C VAL A 484 -22.40 3.77 18.03
N LEU A 485 -21.91 3.75 16.80
CA LEU A 485 -20.48 3.68 16.50
C LEU A 485 -20.10 4.91 15.69
N THR A 486 -19.30 5.79 16.29
CA THR A 486 -18.92 7.06 15.68
C THR A 486 -17.45 7.08 15.28
N TRP A 487 -17.10 8.03 14.42
CA TRP A 487 -15.71 8.24 14.03
C TRP A 487 -14.86 8.69 15.23
N ILE A 488 -13.61 8.23 15.24
CA ILE A 488 -12.60 8.65 16.23
C ILE A 488 -12.02 10.03 15.86
N LEU A 489 -12.01 10.37 14.57
CA LEU A 489 -11.54 11.65 14.06
C LEU A 489 -12.70 12.62 13.89
N CYS A 490 -12.46 13.88 14.22
CA CYS A 490 -13.42 14.97 14.11
C CYS A 490 -12.71 16.27 13.71
N SER A 491 -13.49 17.29 13.35
CA SER A 491 -12.94 18.63 13.14
C SER A 491 -12.54 19.27 14.46
N HIS A 492 -11.57 20.19 14.41
CA HIS A 492 -11.17 20.97 15.60
C HIS A 492 -12.37 21.77 16.15
N GLU A 493 -13.16 22.35 15.24
CA GLU A 493 -14.33 23.15 15.59
C GLU A 493 -15.40 22.34 16.35
N GLU A 494 -15.70 21.12 15.89
CA GLU A 494 -16.67 20.21 16.54
C GLU A 494 -16.22 19.80 17.95
N ASN A 495 -14.91 19.58 18.16
CA ASN A 495 -14.37 19.11 19.43
C ASN A 495 -14.25 20.23 20.49
N PHE A 496 -14.13 21.50 20.06
CA PHE A 496 -13.91 22.65 20.95
C PHE A 496 -14.98 23.73 20.82
N SER A 497 -14.90 24.55 19.77
CA SER A 497 -15.74 25.73 19.58
C SER A 497 -17.24 25.41 19.63
N MET A 498 -17.68 24.32 18.98
CA MET A 498 -19.08 23.93 18.96
C MET A 498 -19.61 23.49 20.32
N LEU A 499 -18.73 22.95 21.17
CA LEU A 499 -19.03 22.57 22.56
C LEU A 499 -18.83 23.72 23.56
N LYS A 500 -18.47 24.93 23.10
CA LYS A 500 -18.09 26.07 23.96
C LYS A 500 -16.85 25.79 24.83
N ARG A 501 -15.99 24.87 24.41
CA ARG A 501 -14.73 24.59 25.09
C ARG A 501 -13.61 25.40 24.43
N GLU A 502 -12.70 25.89 25.25
CA GLU A 502 -11.47 26.52 24.77
C GLU A 502 -10.40 25.43 24.57
N ASP A 503 -9.68 25.53 23.45
CA ASP A 503 -8.52 24.67 23.21
C ASP A 503 -7.29 25.28 23.90
N ASP A 504 -6.73 24.54 24.84
CA ASP A 504 -5.51 24.91 25.56
C ASP A 504 -4.23 24.50 24.79
N GLY A 505 -4.39 23.85 23.62
CA GLY A 505 -3.31 23.33 22.79
C GLY A 505 -2.57 22.15 23.44
N LYS A 506 -3.07 21.64 24.58
CA LYS A 506 -2.42 20.61 25.41
C LYS A 506 -3.28 19.37 25.58
N LYS A 507 -4.53 19.37 25.11
CA LYS A 507 -5.46 18.24 25.28
C LYS A 507 -5.64 17.38 24.04
N ALA A 508 -5.91 17.98 22.87
CA ALA A 508 -6.23 17.23 21.65
C ALA A 508 -5.00 16.85 20.83
N VAL A 509 -5.05 15.68 20.20
CA VAL A 509 -4.06 15.24 19.21
C VAL A 509 -4.48 15.74 17.83
N ILE A 510 -3.57 16.46 17.15
CA ILE A 510 -3.81 17.07 15.84
C ILE A 510 -3.13 16.25 14.74
N ILE A 511 -3.85 15.99 13.65
CA ILE A 511 -3.34 15.28 12.47
C ILE A 511 -2.59 16.28 11.58
N ALA A 512 -1.35 15.95 11.19
CA ALA A 512 -0.50 16.87 10.42
C ALA A 512 -1.00 17.16 9.00
N ASN A 513 -1.48 16.14 8.28
CA ASN A 513 -1.94 16.27 6.88
C ASN A 513 -3.33 15.63 6.70
N PRO A 514 -4.39 16.23 7.27
CA PRO A 514 -5.73 15.68 7.17
C PRO A 514 -6.25 15.77 5.73
N ARG A 515 -6.93 14.72 5.25
CA ARG A 515 -7.51 14.69 3.89
C ARG A 515 -8.78 15.53 3.76
N SER A 516 -9.51 15.71 4.86
CA SER A 516 -10.74 16.48 4.98
C SER A 516 -10.70 17.27 6.28
N SER A 517 -11.37 18.42 6.33
CA SER A 517 -11.52 19.23 7.55
C SER A 517 -12.27 18.49 8.67
N GLU A 518 -13.01 17.43 8.33
CA GLU A 518 -13.67 16.58 9.33
C GLU A 518 -12.71 15.66 10.09
N PHE A 519 -11.44 15.56 9.67
CA PHE A 519 -10.45 14.64 10.23
C PHE A 519 -9.20 15.37 10.73
N GLU A 520 -9.37 16.53 11.36
CA GLU A 520 -8.28 17.36 11.86
C GLU A 520 -7.73 16.89 13.21
N VAL A 521 -8.60 16.45 14.12
CA VAL A 521 -8.23 16.07 15.48
C VAL A 521 -8.81 14.72 15.88
N VAL A 522 -8.14 14.06 16.81
CA VAL A 522 -8.69 12.89 17.49
C VAL A 522 -9.64 13.35 18.59
N ARG A 523 -10.83 12.72 18.67
CA ARG A 523 -11.86 13.08 19.64
C ARG A 523 -11.34 13.00 21.08
N THR A 524 -11.59 14.06 21.85
CA THR A 524 -11.25 14.16 23.28
C THR A 524 -12.43 13.80 24.19
N SER A 525 -13.63 13.74 23.60
CA SER A 525 -14.91 13.42 24.24
C SER A 525 -15.82 12.79 23.20
N LEU A 526 -16.75 11.95 23.63
CA LEU A 526 -17.74 11.32 22.75
C LEU A 526 -18.94 12.26 22.46
N MET A 527 -19.02 13.41 23.13
CA MET A 527 -20.17 14.32 23.04
C MET A 527 -20.42 14.87 21.64
N SER A 528 -19.38 15.39 20.98
CA SER A 528 -19.47 15.94 19.62
C SER A 528 -19.98 14.89 18.63
N CYS A 529 -19.46 13.67 18.74
CA CYS A 529 -19.82 12.55 17.89
C CYS A 529 -21.28 12.10 18.10
N LEU A 530 -21.75 12.01 19.36
CA LEU A 530 -23.14 11.66 19.66
C LEU A 530 -24.11 12.76 19.20
N LEU A 531 -23.76 14.04 19.37
CA LEU A 531 -24.57 15.16 18.86
C LEU A 531 -24.66 15.17 17.33
N LYS A 532 -23.55 14.91 16.63
CA LYS A 532 -23.54 14.76 15.17
C LYS A 532 -24.42 13.59 14.73
N THR A 533 -24.35 12.46 15.43
CA THR A 533 -25.21 11.29 15.15
C THR A 533 -26.69 11.63 15.35
N LEU A 534 -27.03 12.32 16.44
CA LEU A 534 -28.39 12.79 16.70
C LEU A 534 -28.88 13.72 15.59
N LYS A 535 -28.05 14.67 15.14
CA LYS A 535 -28.41 15.62 14.08
C LYS A 535 -28.81 14.91 12.79
N HIS A 536 -28.08 13.86 12.39
CA HIS A 536 -28.41 13.07 11.20
C HIS A 536 -29.68 12.22 11.35
N ASN A 537 -30.14 12.00 12.58
CA ASN A 537 -31.27 11.14 12.91
C ASN A 537 -32.41 11.92 13.59
N ILE A 538 -32.46 13.25 13.43
CA ILE A 538 -33.44 14.10 14.11
C ILE A 538 -34.89 13.78 13.73
N ASP A 539 -35.10 13.21 12.53
CA ASP A 539 -36.41 12.84 12.00
C ASP A 539 -36.97 11.54 12.62
N HIS A 540 -36.17 10.83 13.43
CA HIS A 540 -36.64 9.64 14.14
C HIS A 540 -37.64 9.98 15.26
N PRO A 541 -38.56 9.06 15.57
CA PRO A 541 -39.54 9.27 16.63
C PRO A 541 -38.86 9.44 17.98
N ARG A 542 -39.33 10.43 18.74
CA ARG A 542 -38.88 10.71 20.10
C ARG A 542 -39.49 9.72 21.10
N PRO A 543 -38.84 9.45 22.24
CA PRO A 543 -37.51 9.93 22.64
C PRO A 543 -36.37 9.17 21.94
N ILE A 544 -35.32 9.88 21.56
CA ILE A 544 -34.09 9.28 21.01
C ILE A 544 -33.12 9.04 22.17
N LYS A 545 -32.76 7.77 22.39
CA LYS A 545 -31.81 7.32 23.42
C LYS A 545 -30.63 6.62 22.75
N ILE A 546 -29.47 7.26 22.74
CA ILE A 546 -28.26 6.70 22.11
C ILE A 546 -27.08 6.70 23.09
N PHE A 547 -26.18 5.75 22.95
CA PHE A 547 -24.97 5.68 23.76
C PHE A 547 -23.79 5.11 22.99
N GLU A 548 -22.58 5.36 23.46
CA GLU A 548 -21.36 4.76 22.93
C GLU A 548 -20.41 4.43 24.09
N VAL A 549 -19.76 3.28 24.02
CA VAL A 549 -18.58 2.98 24.85
C VAL A 549 -17.38 2.93 23.92
N GLY A 550 -16.53 3.95 23.99
CA GLY A 550 -15.45 4.17 23.04
C GLY A 550 -14.23 4.83 23.66
N ASP A 551 -13.11 4.74 22.96
CA ASP A 551 -11.88 5.40 23.38
C ASP A 551 -11.88 6.86 22.91
N VAL A 552 -11.38 7.72 23.78
CA VAL A 552 -10.99 9.11 23.49
C VAL A 552 -9.49 9.23 23.71
N VAL A 553 -8.86 10.19 23.02
CA VAL A 553 -7.42 10.38 23.10
C VAL A 553 -7.12 11.75 23.67
N THR A 554 -6.23 11.78 24.66
CA THR A 554 -5.71 13.01 25.25
C THR A 554 -4.19 12.98 25.24
N LEU A 555 -3.57 14.13 25.01
CA LEU A 555 -2.12 14.26 25.14
C LEU A 555 -1.69 14.00 26.59
N ASP A 556 -0.67 13.16 26.74
CA ASP A 556 -0.10 12.80 28.02
C ASP A 556 1.40 12.54 27.86
N ALA A 557 2.21 13.48 28.35
CA ALA A 557 3.66 13.40 28.27
C ALA A 557 4.28 12.29 29.14
N THR A 558 3.51 11.65 30.01
CA THR A 558 3.98 10.50 30.81
C THR A 558 4.03 9.20 30.02
N HIS A 559 3.30 9.14 28.89
CA HIS A 559 3.28 7.98 28.00
C HIS A 559 4.35 8.11 26.91
N ASP A 560 4.86 6.97 26.44
CA ASP A 560 5.94 6.86 25.45
C ASP A 560 5.61 7.51 24.10
N VAL A 561 4.36 7.42 23.66
CA VAL A 561 3.86 8.05 22.43
C VAL A 561 3.39 9.49 22.63
N GLY A 562 3.42 10.02 23.86
CA GLY A 562 2.97 11.37 24.20
C GLY A 562 1.45 11.57 24.22
N ALA A 563 0.67 10.49 24.12
CA ALA A 563 -0.79 10.49 24.17
C ALA A 563 -1.30 9.21 24.87
N ALA A 564 -2.51 9.29 25.43
CA ALA A 564 -3.14 8.18 26.13
C ALA A 564 -4.58 7.98 25.67
N ASN A 565 -4.97 6.70 25.54
CA ASN A 565 -6.35 6.31 25.27
C ASN A 565 -7.11 6.13 26.58
N ASN A 566 -8.21 6.84 26.74
CA ASN A 566 -9.13 6.69 27.86
C ASN A 566 -10.47 6.17 27.36
N ARG A 567 -10.96 5.08 27.94
CA ARG A 567 -12.25 4.50 27.57
C ARG A 567 -13.38 5.15 28.35
N ARG A 568 -14.33 5.72 27.60
CA ARG A 568 -15.48 6.41 28.15
C ARG A 568 -16.78 5.75 27.74
N LEU A 569 -17.76 5.83 28.62
CA LEU A 569 -19.17 5.62 28.31
C LEU A 569 -19.79 7.00 28.15
N ALA A 570 -20.44 7.25 27.02
CA ALA A 570 -21.29 8.42 26.84
C ALA A 570 -22.70 7.99 26.46
N ALA A 571 -23.70 8.72 26.95
CA ALA A 571 -25.10 8.50 26.60
C ALA A 571 -25.82 9.83 26.44
N LEU A 572 -26.75 9.87 25.50
CA LEU A 572 -27.54 11.04 25.14
C LEU A 572 -29.03 10.68 25.12
N TYR A 573 -29.84 11.54 25.73
CA TYR A 573 -31.30 11.51 25.70
C TYR A 573 -31.81 12.78 25.02
N CYS A 574 -32.67 12.64 24.01
CA CYS A 574 -33.31 13.75 23.31
C CYS A 574 -34.82 13.54 23.23
N ASN A 575 -35.59 14.55 23.66
CA ASN A 575 -37.05 14.55 23.61
C ASN A 575 -37.58 15.99 23.60
N VAL A 576 -38.91 16.18 23.57
CA VAL A 576 -39.57 17.50 23.68
C VAL A 576 -39.19 18.19 24.99
N THR A 577 -38.94 17.41 26.05
CA THR A 577 -38.38 17.85 27.33
C THR A 577 -36.95 17.33 27.49
N SER A 578 -36.12 18.02 28.28
CA SER A 578 -34.70 17.69 28.42
C SER A 578 -34.43 16.31 29.01
N GLY A 579 -35.32 15.79 29.86
CA GLY A 579 -35.18 14.47 30.50
C GLY A 579 -33.92 14.33 31.34
N PHE A 580 -33.63 15.32 32.19
CA PHE A 580 -32.45 15.29 33.07
C PHE A 580 -32.51 14.10 34.03
N GLU A 581 -33.72 13.80 34.52
CA GLU A 581 -34.06 12.65 35.36
C GLU A 581 -33.78 11.29 34.70
N GLU A 582 -33.86 11.19 33.37
CA GLU A 582 -33.58 9.94 32.64
C GLU A 582 -32.08 9.62 32.65
N ILE A 583 -31.25 10.64 32.37
CA ILE A 583 -29.79 10.50 32.43
C ILE A 583 -29.31 10.31 33.87
N LEU A 584 -29.92 11.04 34.83
CA LEU A 584 -29.67 10.84 36.26
C LEU A 584 -29.94 9.39 36.68
N GLY A 585 -31.09 8.83 36.28
CA GLY A 585 -31.44 7.43 36.54
C GLY A 585 -30.48 6.43 35.89
N LEU A 586 -29.95 6.74 34.70
CA LEU A 586 -28.92 5.93 34.05
C LEU A 586 -27.62 5.93 34.85
N VAL A 587 -27.15 7.10 35.30
CA VAL A 587 -25.95 7.24 36.14
C VAL A 587 -26.11 6.47 37.44
N GLU A 588 -27.23 6.65 38.14
CA GLU A 588 -27.55 5.91 39.37
C GLU A 588 -27.53 4.39 39.16
N ARG A 589 -28.10 3.93 38.04
CA ARG A 589 -28.09 2.50 37.68
C ARG A 589 -26.67 1.98 37.48
N ILE A 590 -25.83 2.69 36.73
CA ILE A 590 -24.43 2.31 36.49
C ILE A 590 -23.65 2.25 37.80
N MET A 591 -23.76 3.28 38.65
CA MET A 591 -23.06 3.33 39.93
C MET A 591 -23.49 2.19 40.88
N LYS A 592 -24.79 1.83 40.85
CA LYS A 592 -25.33 0.70 41.61
C LYS A 592 -24.78 -0.65 41.11
N ILE A 593 -24.61 -0.82 39.80
CA ILE A 593 -24.06 -2.04 39.19
C ILE A 593 -22.58 -2.22 39.53
N VAL A 594 -21.82 -1.14 39.53
CA VAL A 594 -20.38 -1.13 39.89
C VAL A 594 -20.18 -1.33 41.41
N ARG A 595 -21.26 -1.42 42.19
CA ARG A 595 -21.23 -1.54 43.65
C ARG A 595 -20.41 -0.43 44.29
N ALA A 596 -20.56 0.80 43.79
CA ALA A 596 -20.02 1.95 44.50
C ALA A 596 -20.49 1.87 45.96
N PRO A 597 -19.59 2.04 46.95
CA PRO A 597 -19.94 1.88 48.36
C PRO A 597 -21.15 2.75 48.67
N HIS A 598 -22.08 2.22 49.46
CA HIS A 598 -23.26 2.96 49.89
C HIS A 598 -22.77 4.28 50.49
N VAL A 599 -23.03 5.38 49.78
CA VAL A 599 -22.52 6.67 50.19
C VAL A 599 -23.19 7.00 51.53
N PRO A 600 -22.43 7.38 52.58
CA PRO A 600 -23.01 7.73 53.86
C PRO A 600 -24.11 8.77 53.68
N VAL A 601 -25.18 8.69 54.49
CA VAL A 601 -26.26 9.69 54.46
C VAL A 601 -25.67 11.08 54.68
N GLY A 602 -25.62 11.90 53.62
CA GLY A 602 -25.03 13.25 53.63
C GLY A 602 -23.93 13.46 52.58
N ASP A 603 -23.26 12.40 52.12
CA ASP A 603 -22.35 12.46 50.97
C ASP A 603 -23.08 12.04 49.70
N SER A 604 -22.77 12.69 48.57
CA SER A 604 -23.32 12.35 47.26
C SER A 604 -22.18 12.04 46.30
N PHE A 605 -22.38 11.06 45.42
CA PHE A 605 -21.49 10.82 44.28
C PHE A 605 -21.69 11.86 43.16
N MET A 606 -22.49 12.89 43.41
CA MET A 606 -22.73 14.02 42.52
C MET A 606 -22.36 15.33 43.21
N ARG A 607 -21.65 16.21 42.51
CA ARG A 607 -21.45 17.62 42.91
C ARG A 607 -21.89 18.54 41.78
N PRO A 608 -22.46 19.73 42.08
CA PRO A 608 -22.71 20.73 41.04
C PRO A 608 -21.43 21.05 40.26
N SER A 609 -21.55 21.14 38.94
CA SER A 609 -20.44 21.48 38.03
C SER A 609 -20.73 22.79 37.28
N GLU A 610 -19.71 23.38 36.67
CA GLU A 610 -19.81 24.63 35.89
C GLU A 610 -19.14 24.48 34.50
N GLU A 611 -19.27 23.30 33.90
CA GLU A 611 -18.75 23.03 32.55
C GLU A 611 -19.52 23.80 31.47
N PRO A 612 -18.83 24.36 30.45
CA PRO A 612 -19.41 25.31 29.50
C PRO A 612 -20.37 24.68 28.49
N GLU A 613 -20.23 23.38 28.20
CA GLU A 613 -21.12 22.65 27.28
C GLU A 613 -22.53 22.38 27.83
N PHE A 614 -22.75 22.56 29.13
CA PHE A 614 -24.04 22.30 29.78
C PHE A 614 -24.76 23.59 30.20
N PHE A 615 -26.07 23.47 30.42
CA PHE A 615 -26.91 24.56 30.90
C PHE A 615 -26.59 24.89 32.38
N PRO A 616 -26.43 26.18 32.75
CA PRO A 616 -26.09 26.57 34.11
C PRO A 616 -27.08 26.03 35.15
N ASN A 617 -26.56 25.60 36.32
CA ASN A 617 -27.33 25.01 37.43
C ASN A 617 -28.08 23.71 37.10
N ARG A 618 -27.86 23.10 35.91
CA ARG A 618 -28.49 21.85 35.47
C ARG A 618 -27.45 20.84 35.00
N GLN A 619 -26.37 20.74 35.76
CA GLN A 619 -25.24 19.85 35.51
C GLN A 619 -24.58 19.43 36.81
N CYS A 620 -23.99 18.23 36.80
CA CYS A 620 -23.28 17.65 37.93
C CYS A 620 -22.04 16.87 37.46
N SER A 621 -20.98 16.93 38.26
CA SER A 621 -19.82 16.03 38.20
C SER A 621 -20.08 14.75 38.98
N ILE A 622 -19.62 13.63 38.43
CA ILE A 622 -19.72 12.29 38.99
C ILE A 622 -18.42 11.99 39.73
N ILE A 623 -18.52 11.64 41.01
CA ILE A 623 -17.38 11.41 41.89
C ILE A 623 -17.36 9.96 42.36
N PHE A 624 -16.21 9.32 42.18
CA PHE A 624 -15.96 7.96 42.62
C PHE A 624 -14.61 7.88 43.34
N LYS A 625 -14.61 7.34 44.56
CA LYS A 625 -13.41 7.25 45.44
C LYS A 625 -12.65 8.58 45.57
N GLY A 626 -13.38 9.70 45.63
CA GLY A 626 -12.81 11.05 45.78
C GLY A 626 -12.24 11.67 44.49
N LYS A 627 -12.32 10.97 43.35
CA LYS A 627 -11.93 11.49 42.04
C LYS A 627 -13.17 11.78 41.18
N GLU A 628 -13.10 12.84 40.39
CA GLU A 628 -14.08 13.09 39.33
C GLU A 628 -13.84 12.11 38.19
N ILE A 629 -14.90 11.44 37.76
CA ILE A 629 -14.86 10.41 36.71
C ILE A 629 -15.72 10.76 35.51
N GLY A 630 -16.40 11.90 35.48
CA GLY A 630 -17.29 12.26 34.39
C GLY A 630 -18.29 13.34 34.77
N ASN A 631 -19.03 13.84 33.79
CA ASN A 631 -19.99 14.92 33.93
C ASN A 631 -21.30 14.55 33.22
N PHE A 632 -22.42 15.03 33.76
CA PHE A 632 -23.72 14.92 33.12
C PHE A 632 -24.57 16.16 33.33
N GLY A 633 -25.46 16.44 32.38
CA GLY A 633 -26.26 17.66 32.42
C GLY A 633 -27.17 17.83 31.22
N ILE A 634 -27.98 18.89 31.27
CA ILE A 634 -28.73 19.36 30.10
C ILE A 634 -27.75 20.10 29.18
N VAL A 635 -27.68 19.72 27.91
CA VAL A 635 -26.78 20.35 26.93
C VAL A 635 -27.17 21.83 26.72
N HIS A 636 -26.18 22.71 26.66
CA HIS A 636 -26.41 24.15 26.52
C HIS A 636 -27.13 24.46 25.17
N PRO A 637 -28.16 25.34 25.15
CA PRO A 637 -28.92 25.65 23.93
C PRO A 637 -28.06 26.16 22.76
N GLU A 638 -27.02 26.94 23.04
CA GLU A 638 -26.06 27.38 22.02
C GLU A 638 -25.29 26.22 21.36
N VAL A 639 -24.91 25.19 22.13
CA VAL A 639 -24.25 23.99 21.60
C VAL A 639 -25.22 23.26 20.68
N LEU A 640 -26.45 23.01 21.14
CA LEU A 640 -27.49 22.38 20.32
C LEU A 640 -27.76 23.15 19.03
N LYS A 641 -27.81 24.50 19.10
CA LYS A 641 -27.97 25.36 17.94
C LYS A 641 -26.79 25.23 16.95
N LYS A 642 -25.55 25.17 17.43
CA LYS A 642 -24.36 24.96 16.58
C LYS A 642 -24.40 23.61 15.88
N PHE A 643 -24.83 22.55 16.56
CA PHE A 643 -25.04 21.22 15.95
C PHE A 643 -26.37 21.10 15.17
N GLY A 644 -27.18 22.16 15.10
CA GLY A 644 -28.44 22.19 14.36
C GLY A 644 -29.56 21.30 14.95
N ILE A 645 -29.52 21.05 16.25
CA ILE A 645 -30.51 20.24 16.99
C ILE A 645 -31.55 21.19 17.62
N PRO A 646 -32.84 21.08 17.24
CA PRO A 646 -33.87 21.98 17.77
C PRO A 646 -34.36 21.64 19.18
N ASP A 647 -34.23 20.38 19.60
CA ASP A 647 -34.84 19.87 20.84
C ASP A 647 -33.85 19.78 22.00
N PRO A 648 -34.33 19.92 23.24
CA PRO A 648 -33.47 19.81 24.41
C PRO A 648 -32.91 18.38 24.56
N CYS A 649 -31.62 18.30 24.88
CA CYS A 649 -30.92 17.05 25.11
C CYS A 649 -30.29 17.03 26.51
N SER A 650 -30.26 15.85 27.13
CA SER A 650 -29.42 15.57 28.30
C SER A 650 -28.33 14.58 27.91
N PHE A 651 -27.13 14.77 28.45
CA PHE A 651 -25.94 13.99 28.10
C PHE A 651 -25.18 13.60 29.36
N VAL A 652 -24.54 12.44 29.33
CA VAL A 652 -23.57 11.98 30.32
C VAL A 652 -22.34 11.43 29.62
N GLU A 653 -21.16 11.69 30.18
CA GLU A 653 -19.92 11.00 29.84
C GLU A 653 -19.20 10.57 31.12
N ILE A 654 -18.74 9.32 31.17
CA ILE A 654 -18.07 8.69 32.32
C ILE A 654 -16.82 7.96 31.83
N ASP A 655 -15.68 8.21 32.48
CA ASP A 655 -14.49 7.38 32.42
C ASP A 655 -14.77 6.03 33.08
N ILE A 656 -14.85 4.98 32.26
CA ILE A 656 -15.10 3.63 32.76
C ILE A 656 -13.83 2.91 33.19
N GLN A 657 -12.64 3.41 32.82
CA GLN A 657 -11.38 2.87 33.35
C GLN A 657 -11.25 3.19 34.84
N ALA A 658 -11.67 4.39 35.25
CA ALA A 658 -11.67 4.81 36.66
C ALA A 658 -12.66 4.01 37.55
N LEU A 659 -13.64 3.33 36.94
CA LEU A 659 -14.62 2.48 37.61
C LEU A 659 -14.15 1.04 37.85
N LEU A 660 -13.10 0.60 37.16
CA LEU A 660 -12.46 -0.70 37.36
C LEU A 660 -11.61 -0.69 38.64
#